data_AF-A0AAD9KQ90-F1
#
_entry.id   AF-A0AAD9KQ90-F1
#
_cell.length_a   1.000
_cell.length_b   1.000
_cell.length_c   1.000
_cell.angle_alpha   90.00
_cell.angle_beta   90.00
_cell.angle_gamma   90.00
#
_symmetry.space_group_name_H-M   'P 1'
#
loop_
_entity.id
_entity.type
_entity.pdbx_description
1 polymer ?
#
loop_
_entity_poly.entity_id
_entity_poly.type
_entity_poly.pdbx_seq_one_letter_code
_entity_poly.pdbx_strand_id
1 'polypeptide(L)'
;MIAKEQGADKAIGASETLIFKIDVPANRYDLLCVEGLTRGLLVFQQKIAVPRYVAVTPSSGQLQRLTIKPSTSRVRPFAVAAILRNTTFTKGRYQSFIDLQDKLHQNICRKRTLVAIGTHDLDTLQGPFTYDALPPKDIKFQALNQPKEHTATELMDIYSTDMQLKHYLHIIQDKPVYPVIYDSKGVVLSMPPIINGHHSRIREDTRNVLIECTATDLNKANIVLDTVVCMFSEYCAEKFVIEKVEVTYPDGRKTLCPELVYRTEKVSVDDINKKIGISESAENIASLLTKMCLKSEVVDGGANITVEVPPTRHDVIHACDIMEDVAIAFGYNNIRQTIPNTNCIAAQFGINKLTDLLRIDIAAAGFTEALTFALCASEDVADKMRKKIEDIKAVHIANPKTAEFQIARTSLLPGILKTIASNRKMPLPLKLFEISDVVLRDTEKDVGARNQRNFCAVYYSKTSGFEVIKGLLDRTMQLLEAPPGEYDHGYCLRPTDGQLDTKLSEIGEQQAALIAQRLQYDKFSHIFCSDLRRASRTCEVIKEQNKVSNRELTRDPRLRERAYGIFEGKSKTYYLTTLKKAKKLSTEYTPPGGESLQQLRARAVDFFRDLCTQLRQLIGSQHDGNTCDNPMDVNPTRRHNAASFSSSNGSPSGNFVFGESCCDASLMGAQQGLVPTEPCCTIVPEVTHTNSGSTSSSGCSSMTADGNPDAPDTLNLPGCPAPCKDSPVDGNVRCVTDLGSPLSEPSPSLESVSSFEDDYGRGGIGEPVFDANIRTTIVAPKTADHGCPNVSLSPIFEHRLPSISSVSSGRNSSFDDGEIPLLLAEVLVVSHGGFLKELFCHFVDDLGCKIPGGRGYALQVSPNTGLSKFTVSISSGEEPPRLTCLSIHDKDHLMYIDMQPVGKSVQPQNV
;
A
#
# COMPACT_ATOMS: atom_id res chain seq x y z
N MET A 1 -13.94 -19.36 -38.98
CA MET A 1 -13.47 -18.64 -40.18
C MET A 1 -12.43 -17.64 -39.73
N ILE A 2 -11.19 -17.73 -40.23
CA ILE A 2 -10.14 -16.74 -39.96
C ILE A 2 -10.45 -15.54 -40.86
N ALA A 3 -10.81 -14.41 -40.26
CA ALA A 3 -11.26 -13.22 -40.96
C ALA A 3 -10.14 -12.17 -41.04
N LYS A 4 -10.10 -11.44 -42.15
CA LYS A 4 -9.08 -10.44 -42.46
C LYS A 4 -9.43 -9.11 -41.77
N GLU A 5 -8.85 -8.84 -40.61
CA GLU A 5 -8.77 -7.46 -40.11
C GLU A 5 -7.69 -6.72 -40.94
N GLN A 6 -8.00 -5.58 -41.55
CA GLN A 6 -7.01 -4.83 -42.31
C GLN A 6 -6.01 -4.13 -41.38
N GLY A 7 -4.91 -4.82 -41.12
CA GLY A 7 -3.61 -4.32 -40.70
C GLY A 7 -2.57 -5.28 -41.30
N ALA A 8 -1.54 -4.75 -41.94
CA ALA A 8 -0.66 -5.46 -42.89
C ALA A 8 -0.26 -6.91 -42.48
N ASP A 9 -0.90 -7.92 -43.05
CA ASP A 9 -0.29 -9.15 -43.59
C ASP A 9 -1.34 -10.05 -44.26
N LYS A 10 -0.98 -10.66 -45.40
CA LYS A 10 -1.88 -11.48 -46.23
C LYS A 10 -2.10 -12.87 -45.60
N ALA A 11 -3.23 -13.08 -44.93
CA ALA A 11 -3.71 -14.42 -44.60
C ALA A 11 -4.34 -15.09 -45.84
N ILE A 12 -3.68 -16.12 -46.39
CA ILE A 12 -4.18 -16.92 -47.51
C ILE A 12 -5.36 -17.78 -47.01
N GLY A 13 -6.56 -17.59 -47.58
CA GLY A 13 -7.78 -18.33 -47.23
C GLY A 13 -8.84 -17.56 -46.43
N ALA A 14 -8.63 -16.27 -46.16
CA ALA A 14 -9.65 -15.41 -45.53
C ALA A 14 -10.71 -14.95 -46.55
N SER A 15 -11.99 -14.96 -46.15
CA SER A 15 -13.12 -14.50 -46.98
C SER A 15 -12.87 -13.07 -47.48
N GLU A 16 -13.04 -12.82 -48.79
CA GLU A 16 -12.88 -11.48 -49.42
C GLU A 16 -13.99 -10.49 -49.06
N THR A 17 -14.92 -10.89 -48.19
CA THR A 17 -16.06 -10.07 -47.79
C THR A 17 -15.60 -8.92 -46.92
N LEU A 18 -15.91 -7.68 -47.34
CA LEU A 18 -15.68 -6.48 -46.54
C LEU A 18 -16.66 -6.48 -45.36
N ILE A 19 -16.14 -6.49 -44.13
CA ILE A 19 -16.92 -6.51 -42.89
C ILE A 19 -16.70 -5.18 -42.17
N PHE A 20 -17.79 -4.48 -41.84
CA PHE A 20 -17.74 -3.31 -40.97
C PHE A 20 -17.79 -3.72 -39.51
N LYS A 21 -16.85 -3.23 -38.71
CA LYS A 21 -16.84 -3.37 -37.25
C LYS A 21 -17.30 -2.03 -36.67
N ILE A 22 -18.52 -2.00 -36.17
CA ILE A 22 -19.17 -0.79 -35.67
C ILE A 22 -19.27 -0.90 -34.16
N ASP A 23 -18.69 0.07 -33.45
CA ASP A 23 -18.86 0.18 -32.00
C ASP A 23 -20.20 0.86 -31.69
N VAL A 24 -20.89 0.30 -30.71
CA VAL A 24 -22.25 0.68 -30.32
C VAL A 24 -22.23 1.04 -28.84
N PRO A 25 -22.96 2.08 -28.40
CA PRO A 25 -22.96 2.47 -27.00
C PRO A 25 -23.61 1.39 -26.13
N ALA A 26 -23.03 1.14 -24.95
CA ALA A 26 -23.40 0.01 -24.10
C ALA A 26 -24.83 0.08 -23.53
N ASN A 27 -25.49 1.24 -23.58
CA ASN A 27 -26.87 1.46 -23.16
C ASN A 27 -27.90 1.06 -24.24
N ARG A 28 -27.52 1.04 -25.53
CA ARG A 28 -28.44 0.78 -26.65
C ARG A 28 -28.42 -0.68 -27.08
N TYR A 29 -29.12 -1.53 -26.32
CA TYR A 29 -29.20 -2.97 -26.58
C TYR A 29 -29.89 -3.30 -27.92
N ASP A 30 -30.77 -2.42 -28.38
CA ASP A 30 -31.46 -2.52 -29.68
C ASP A 30 -30.52 -2.40 -30.88
N LEU A 31 -29.29 -1.92 -30.70
CA LEU A 31 -28.32 -1.71 -31.79
C LEU A 31 -27.26 -2.82 -31.89
N LEU A 32 -27.35 -3.88 -31.08
CA LEU A 32 -26.34 -4.95 -31.02
C LEU A 32 -26.35 -5.92 -32.21
N CYS A 33 -27.37 -5.84 -33.08
CA CYS A 33 -27.51 -6.66 -34.28
C CYS A 33 -27.71 -5.79 -35.53
N VAL A 34 -27.53 -6.42 -36.71
CA VAL A 34 -27.66 -5.74 -38.01
C VAL A 34 -29.09 -5.25 -38.21
N GLU A 35 -30.08 -6.02 -37.79
CA GLU A 35 -31.51 -5.70 -37.87
C GLU A 35 -31.82 -4.41 -37.12
N GLY A 36 -31.36 -4.33 -35.88
CA GLY A 36 -31.51 -3.18 -35.00
C GLY A 36 -30.80 -1.93 -35.49
N LEU A 37 -29.52 -2.06 -35.86
CA LEU A 37 -28.72 -0.96 -36.38
C LEU A 37 -29.29 -0.41 -37.70
N THR A 38 -29.62 -1.30 -38.64
CA THR A 38 -30.18 -0.91 -39.94
C THR A 38 -31.52 -0.20 -39.75
N ARG A 39 -32.39 -0.73 -38.89
CA ARG A 39 -33.67 -0.11 -38.59
C ARG A 39 -33.49 1.27 -37.94
N GLY A 40 -32.64 1.39 -36.93
CA GLY A 40 -32.35 2.67 -36.28
C GLY A 40 -31.86 3.73 -37.27
N LEU A 41 -30.92 3.37 -38.14
CA LEU A 41 -30.39 4.28 -39.17
C LEU A 41 -31.43 4.64 -40.24
N LEU A 42 -32.25 3.68 -40.68
CA LEU A 42 -33.30 3.95 -41.66
C LEU A 42 -34.41 4.85 -41.11
N VAL A 43 -34.80 4.68 -39.84
CA VAL A 43 -35.73 5.60 -39.16
C VAL A 43 -35.09 6.98 -38.99
N PHE A 44 -33.82 7.04 -38.60
CA PHE A 44 -33.09 8.30 -38.46
C PHE A 44 -33.01 9.10 -39.77
N GLN A 45 -32.81 8.40 -40.90
CA GLN A 45 -32.86 8.96 -42.25
C GLN A 45 -34.28 9.16 -42.79
N GLN A 46 -35.32 8.88 -42.00
CA GLN A 46 -36.73 8.97 -42.36
C GLN A 46 -37.12 8.14 -43.61
N LYS A 47 -36.38 7.06 -43.88
CA LYS A 47 -36.64 6.15 -45.01
C LYS A 47 -37.71 5.11 -44.71
N ILE A 48 -37.92 4.80 -43.42
CA ILE A 48 -38.97 3.90 -42.94
C ILE A 48 -39.66 4.52 -41.73
N ALA A 49 -40.91 4.12 -41.50
CA ALA A 49 -41.62 4.45 -40.26
C ALA A 49 -41.14 3.57 -39.10
N VAL A 50 -41.31 4.06 -37.87
CA VAL A 50 -41.04 3.28 -36.64
C VAL A 50 -41.99 2.08 -36.61
N PRO A 51 -41.50 0.83 -36.52
CA PRO A 51 -42.38 -0.33 -36.45
C PRO A 51 -43.08 -0.44 -35.09
N ARG A 52 -44.26 -1.07 -35.11
CA ARG A 52 -45.03 -1.38 -33.91
C ARG A 52 -44.86 -2.84 -33.55
N TYR A 53 -44.32 -3.11 -32.36
CA TYR A 53 -44.23 -4.45 -31.80
C TYR A 53 -45.51 -4.78 -31.04
N VAL A 54 -46.12 -5.93 -31.35
CA VAL A 54 -47.38 -6.33 -30.73
C VAL A 54 -47.24 -7.75 -30.19
N ALA A 55 -47.53 -7.92 -28.90
CA ALA A 55 -47.61 -9.23 -28.27
C ALA A 55 -49.05 -9.74 -28.31
N VAL A 56 -49.29 -10.83 -29.02
CA VAL A 56 -50.62 -11.42 -29.25
C VAL A 56 -50.79 -12.76 -28.54
N THR A 57 -52.04 -13.12 -28.25
CA THR A 57 -52.41 -14.49 -27.87
C THR A 57 -52.64 -15.33 -29.13
N PRO A 58 -52.30 -16.64 -29.13
CA PRO A 58 -52.45 -17.50 -30.30
C PRO A 58 -53.91 -17.61 -30.74
N SER A 59 -54.13 -17.66 -32.05
CA SER A 59 -55.46 -17.74 -32.67
C SER A 59 -56.25 -19.02 -32.32
N SER A 60 -55.55 -20.09 -31.92
CA SER A 60 -56.16 -21.33 -31.41
C SER A 60 -56.72 -21.20 -29.99
N GLY A 61 -56.43 -20.11 -29.28
CA GLY A 61 -56.77 -19.91 -27.87
C GLY A 61 -55.96 -20.75 -26.87
N GLN A 62 -55.09 -21.65 -27.33
CA GLN A 62 -54.24 -22.48 -26.49
C GLN A 62 -52.86 -21.83 -26.31
N LEU A 63 -52.67 -21.17 -25.16
CA LEU A 63 -51.39 -20.58 -24.77
C LEU A 63 -50.38 -21.66 -24.36
N GLN A 64 -49.16 -21.53 -24.84
CA GLN A 64 -48.04 -22.27 -24.27
C GLN A 64 -47.77 -21.77 -22.84
N ARG A 65 -47.41 -22.70 -21.95
CA ARG A 65 -47.20 -22.43 -20.52
C ARG A 65 -45.82 -22.87 -20.08
N LEU A 66 -45.14 -22.04 -19.30
CA LEU A 66 -43.91 -22.37 -18.57
C LEU A 66 -44.18 -22.32 -17.06
N THR A 67 -44.02 -23.43 -16.36
CA THR A 67 -44.26 -23.51 -14.91
C THR A 67 -42.94 -23.56 -14.16
N ILE A 68 -42.71 -22.60 -13.25
CA ILE A 68 -41.50 -22.50 -12.44
C ILE A 68 -41.73 -23.22 -11.10
N LYS A 69 -40.82 -24.14 -10.74
CA LYS A 69 -40.89 -24.90 -9.47
C LYS A 69 -40.18 -24.16 -8.33
N PRO A 70 -40.59 -24.35 -7.06
CA PRO A 70 -39.94 -23.72 -5.90
C PRO A 70 -38.45 -24.06 -5.73
N SER A 71 -38.02 -25.20 -6.25
CA SER A 71 -36.63 -25.68 -6.25
C SER A 71 -35.66 -24.69 -6.93
N THR A 72 -36.12 -23.94 -7.93
CA THR A 72 -35.30 -23.02 -8.73
C THR A 72 -34.80 -21.83 -7.93
N SER A 73 -35.51 -21.41 -6.87
CA SER A 73 -35.14 -20.27 -6.03
C SER A 73 -33.78 -20.43 -5.34
N ARG A 74 -33.27 -21.66 -5.21
CA ARG A 74 -31.96 -21.97 -4.63
C ARG A 74 -30.79 -21.61 -5.55
N VAL A 75 -31.05 -21.37 -6.84
CA VAL A 75 -30.01 -21.17 -7.86
C VAL A 75 -30.36 -19.98 -8.77
N ARG A 76 -31.52 -20.03 -9.43
CA ARG A 76 -32.01 -19.02 -10.38
C ARG A 76 -33.54 -18.93 -10.30
N PRO A 77 -34.09 -17.97 -9.54
CA PRO A 77 -35.51 -17.94 -9.20
C PRO A 77 -36.46 -17.58 -10.36
N PHE A 78 -35.98 -16.93 -11.42
CA PHE A 78 -36.85 -16.35 -12.44
C PHE A 78 -36.63 -16.98 -13.82
N ALA A 79 -37.71 -17.07 -14.59
CA ALA A 79 -37.66 -17.39 -16.01
C ALA A 79 -38.78 -16.68 -16.75
N VAL A 80 -38.52 -16.26 -17.98
CA VAL A 80 -39.51 -15.64 -18.88
C VAL A 80 -39.38 -16.27 -20.26
N ALA A 81 -40.45 -16.30 -21.04
CA ALA A 81 -40.43 -16.91 -22.36
C ALA A 81 -41.35 -16.20 -23.37
N ALA A 82 -41.08 -16.39 -24.65
CA ALA A 82 -41.85 -15.87 -25.78
C ALA A 82 -41.73 -16.80 -26.98
N ILE A 83 -42.65 -16.67 -27.95
CA ILE A 83 -42.63 -17.45 -29.18
C ILE A 83 -42.62 -16.54 -30.40
N LEU A 84 -41.73 -16.84 -31.35
CA LEU A 84 -41.75 -16.29 -32.70
C LEU A 84 -42.32 -17.35 -33.65
N ARG A 85 -43.45 -17.05 -34.31
CA ARG A 85 -44.14 -17.97 -35.21
C ARG A 85 -43.74 -17.74 -36.66
N ASN A 86 -43.59 -18.83 -37.40
CA ASN A 86 -43.33 -18.82 -38.84
C ASN A 86 -42.17 -17.88 -39.24
N THR A 87 -41.08 -17.92 -38.48
CA THR A 87 -39.86 -17.15 -38.74
C THR A 87 -39.11 -17.72 -39.95
N THR A 88 -38.64 -16.82 -40.82
CA THR A 88 -37.87 -17.20 -42.01
C THR A 88 -36.37 -16.98 -41.78
N PHE A 89 -35.65 -18.06 -41.46
CA PHE A 89 -34.20 -18.05 -41.35
C PHE A 89 -33.52 -18.26 -42.71
N THR A 90 -32.62 -17.34 -43.04
CA THR A 90 -31.57 -17.56 -44.04
C THR A 90 -30.26 -17.77 -43.28
N LYS A 91 -29.23 -18.33 -43.93
CA LYS A 91 -27.90 -18.48 -43.32
C LYS A 91 -27.37 -17.20 -42.65
N GLY A 92 -27.56 -16.05 -43.29
CA GLY A 92 -27.16 -14.74 -42.75
C GLY A 92 -27.98 -14.34 -41.51
N ARG A 93 -29.31 -14.49 -41.55
CA ARG A 93 -30.19 -14.16 -40.43
C ARG A 93 -29.99 -15.08 -39.24
N TYR A 94 -29.80 -16.38 -39.49
CA TYR A 94 -29.47 -17.35 -38.45
C TYR A 94 -28.17 -16.98 -37.74
N GLN A 95 -27.13 -16.62 -38.49
CA GLN A 95 -25.87 -16.16 -37.90
C GLN A 95 -26.05 -14.87 -37.11
N SER A 96 -26.85 -13.91 -37.60
CA SER A 96 -27.19 -12.67 -36.87
C SER A 96 -27.94 -12.96 -35.57
N PHE A 97 -28.83 -13.95 -35.57
CA PHE A 97 -29.61 -14.37 -34.40
C PHE A 97 -28.71 -14.91 -33.29
N ILE A 98 -27.80 -15.83 -33.64
CA ILE A 98 -26.82 -16.38 -32.70
C ILE A 98 -25.86 -15.29 -32.21
N ASP A 99 -25.39 -14.40 -33.10
CA ASP A 99 -24.50 -13.29 -32.73
C ASP A 99 -25.18 -12.31 -31.75
N LEU A 100 -26.46 -11.99 -31.94
CA LEU A 100 -27.23 -11.18 -30.99
C LEU A 100 -27.30 -11.87 -29.61
N GLN A 101 -27.61 -13.17 -29.58
CA GLN A 101 -27.67 -13.95 -28.34
C GLN A 101 -26.33 -13.90 -27.59
N ASP A 102 -25.22 -14.12 -28.30
CA ASP A 102 -23.87 -14.10 -27.71
C ASP A 102 -23.47 -12.70 -27.22
N LYS A 103 -23.78 -11.64 -27.98
CA LYS A 103 -23.52 -10.25 -27.56
C LYS A 103 -24.31 -9.87 -26.31
N LEU A 104 -25.58 -10.24 -26.23
CA LEU A 104 -26.40 -10.02 -25.03
C LEU A 104 -25.85 -10.81 -23.84
N HIS A 105 -25.41 -12.06 -24.05
CA HIS A 105 -24.78 -12.88 -23.02
C HIS A 105 -23.51 -12.26 -22.46
N GLN A 106 -22.67 -11.67 -23.32
CA GLN A 106 -21.42 -11.03 -22.91
C GLN A 106 -21.63 -9.69 -22.20
N ASN A 107 -22.60 -8.88 -22.65
CA ASN A 107 -22.88 -7.55 -22.13
C ASN A 107 -23.91 -7.58 -20.98
N ILE A 108 -25.19 -7.32 -21.24
CA ILE A 108 -26.23 -7.10 -20.23
C ILE A 108 -26.41 -8.29 -19.27
N CYS A 109 -26.16 -9.50 -19.77
CA CYS A 109 -26.28 -10.73 -18.98
C CYS A 109 -25.06 -11.02 -18.10
N ARG A 110 -23.96 -10.24 -18.24
CA ARG A 110 -22.67 -10.42 -17.55
C ARG A 110 -22.14 -11.86 -17.66
N LYS A 111 -21.81 -12.29 -18.87
CA LYS A 111 -21.35 -13.66 -19.17
C LYS A 111 -22.32 -14.71 -18.61
N ARG A 112 -23.61 -14.55 -18.93
CA ARG A 112 -24.71 -15.42 -18.49
C ARG A 112 -24.98 -15.50 -16.98
N THR A 113 -24.26 -14.77 -16.15
CA THR A 113 -24.43 -14.79 -14.69
C THR A 113 -25.83 -14.34 -14.30
N LEU A 114 -26.28 -13.20 -14.85
CA LEU A 114 -27.57 -12.60 -14.49
C LEU A 114 -28.74 -13.20 -15.26
N VAL A 115 -28.56 -13.42 -16.57
CA VAL A 115 -29.59 -13.94 -17.48
C VAL A 115 -28.94 -14.94 -18.43
N ALA A 116 -29.57 -16.08 -18.71
CA ALA A 116 -29.18 -16.97 -19.80
C ALA A 116 -30.36 -17.18 -20.74
N ILE A 117 -30.09 -17.00 -22.02
CA ILE A 117 -31.06 -17.14 -23.12
C ILE A 117 -30.88 -18.53 -23.71
N GLY A 118 -31.94 -19.31 -23.75
CA GLY A 118 -32.09 -20.47 -24.59
C GLY A 118 -33.04 -20.18 -25.75
N THR A 119 -32.81 -20.92 -26.83
CA THR A 119 -33.52 -20.77 -28.09
C THR A 119 -33.77 -22.18 -28.62
N HIS A 120 -35.03 -22.45 -28.93
CA HIS A 120 -35.52 -23.80 -29.15
C HIS A 120 -36.42 -23.89 -30.38
N ASP A 121 -36.26 -24.96 -31.15
CA ASP A 121 -37.20 -25.33 -32.19
C ASP A 121 -38.48 -25.89 -31.56
N LEU A 122 -39.55 -25.08 -31.57
CA LEU A 122 -40.82 -25.41 -30.94
C LEU A 122 -41.51 -26.59 -31.62
N ASP A 123 -41.24 -26.84 -32.91
CA ASP A 123 -41.89 -27.92 -33.66
C ASP A 123 -41.39 -29.31 -33.22
N THR A 124 -40.24 -29.36 -32.54
CA THR A 124 -39.70 -30.59 -31.95
C THR A 124 -40.23 -30.89 -30.54
N LEU A 125 -40.91 -29.92 -29.91
CA LEU A 125 -41.26 -29.98 -28.49
C LEU A 125 -42.78 -30.06 -28.26
N GLN A 126 -43.19 -30.50 -27.06
CA GLN A 126 -44.60 -30.42 -26.64
C GLN A 126 -44.76 -29.72 -25.30
N GLY A 127 -45.57 -28.66 -25.26
CA GLY A 127 -45.97 -28.00 -24.02
C GLY A 127 -46.97 -28.84 -23.20
N PRO A 128 -47.24 -28.46 -21.94
CA PRO A 128 -46.63 -27.36 -21.19
C PRO A 128 -45.18 -27.64 -20.76
N PHE A 129 -44.40 -26.58 -20.55
CA PHE A 129 -43.00 -26.63 -20.13
C PHE A 129 -42.85 -26.45 -18.62
N THR A 130 -41.81 -27.04 -18.04
CA THR A 130 -41.49 -26.95 -16.62
C THR A 130 -40.05 -26.50 -16.41
N TYR A 131 -39.84 -25.44 -15.63
CA TYR A 131 -38.53 -25.01 -15.14
C TYR A 131 -38.33 -25.51 -13.72
N ASP A 132 -37.37 -26.42 -13.54
CA ASP A 132 -37.08 -27.11 -12.28
C ASP A 132 -35.59 -26.99 -11.93
N ALA A 133 -35.21 -27.38 -10.72
CA ALA A 133 -33.82 -27.54 -10.30
C ALA A 133 -33.64 -28.86 -9.55
N LEU A 134 -32.87 -29.76 -10.15
CA LEU A 134 -32.68 -31.14 -9.68
C LEU A 134 -31.21 -31.40 -9.34
N PRO A 135 -30.90 -32.41 -8.50
CA PRO A 135 -29.52 -32.84 -8.30
C PRO A 135 -28.85 -33.20 -9.63
N PRO A 136 -27.55 -32.91 -9.82
CA PRO A 136 -26.86 -33.07 -11.11
C PRO A 136 -26.73 -34.52 -11.58
N LYS A 137 -26.97 -35.50 -10.71
CA LYS A 137 -27.01 -36.93 -11.07
C LYS A 137 -28.33 -37.35 -11.71
N ASP A 138 -29.39 -36.60 -11.46
CA ASP A 138 -30.75 -36.94 -11.88
C ASP A 138 -31.13 -36.29 -13.22
N ILE A 139 -30.26 -35.41 -13.74
CA ILE A 139 -30.44 -34.74 -15.03
C ILE A 139 -29.61 -35.49 -16.06
N LYS A 140 -30.27 -36.12 -17.04
CA LYS A 140 -29.63 -36.83 -18.14
C LYS A 140 -30.23 -36.39 -19.47
N PHE A 141 -29.38 -35.92 -20.38
CA PHE A 141 -29.82 -35.51 -21.72
C PHE A 141 -28.65 -35.46 -22.71
N GLN A 142 -28.98 -35.39 -24.00
CA GLN A 142 -28.00 -35.12 -25.05
C GLN A 142 -27.79 -33.60 -25.17
N ALA A 143 -26.64 -33.11 -24.71
CA ALA A 143 -26.26 -31.71 -24.85
C ALA A 143 -25.91 -31.35 -26.31
N LEU A 144 -26.01 -30.07 -26.65
CA LEU A 144 -25.65 -29.58 -27.98
C LEU A 144 -24.20 -29.96 -28.33
N ASN A 145 -24.00 -30.42 -29.56
CA ASN A 145 -22.72 -30.91 -30.10
C ASN A 145 -22.13 -32.14 -29.39
N GLN A 146 -22.89 -32.84 -28.54
CA GLN A 146 -22.47 -34.11 -27.95
C GLN A 146 -23.08 -35.32 -28.67
N PRO A 147 -22.30 -36.39 -28.93
CA PRO A 147 -22.78 -37.56 -29.66
C PRO A 147 -23.67 -38.49 -28.83
N LYS A 148 -23.59 -38.40 -27.50
CA LYS A 148 -24.31 -39.27 -26.56
C LYS A 148 -25.00 -38.46 -25.47
N GLU A 149 -25.94 -39.11 -24.79
CA GLU A 149 -26.52 -38.58 -23.56
C GLU A 149 -25.54 -38.69 -22.40
N HIS A 150 -25.47 -37.62 -21.61
CA HIS A 150 -24.62 -37.52 -20.43
C HIS A 150 -25.44 -37.06 -19.24
N THR A 151 -25.00 -37.41 -18.04
CA THR A 151 -25.52 -36.80 -16.82
C THR A 151 -24.97 -35.38 -16.67
N ALA A 152 -25.67 -34.50 -15.96
CA ALA A 152 -25.18 -33.13 -15.74
C ALA A 152 -23.86 -33.10 -14.96
N THR A 153 -23.59 -34.11 -14.13
CA THR A 153 -22.29 -34.29 -13.47
C THR A 153 -21.17 -34.54 -14.50
N GLU A 154 -21.38 -35.51 -15.41
CA GLU A 154 -20.42 -35.79 -16.49
C GLU A 154 -20.21 -34.58 -17.42
N LEU A 155 -21.28 -33.83 -17.73
CA LEU A 155 -21.18 -32.64 -18.57
C LEU A 155 -20.28 -31.56 -17.95
N MET A 156 -20.33 -31.37 -16.63
CA MET A 156 -19.45 -30.41 -15.96
C MET A 156 -17.98 -30.80 -16.09
N ASP A 157 -17.67 -32.10 -15.96
CA ASP A 157 -16.31 -32.60 -16.12
C ASP A 157 -15.82 -32.45 -17.57
N ILE A 158 -16.66 -32.82 -18.55
CA ILE A 158 -16.34 -32.67 -19.98
C ILE A 158 -16.03 -31.20 -20.31
N TYR A 159 -16.91 -30.29 -19.90
CA TYR A 159 -16.77 -28.87 -20.22
C TYR A 159 -15.70 -28.14 -19.41
N SER A 160 -15.13 -28.75 -18.37
CA SER A 160 -13.99 -28.18 -17.62
C SER A 160 -12.76 -27.96 -18.50
N THR A 161 -12.67 -28.72 -19.61
CA THR A 161 -11.62 -28.63 -20.62
C THR A 161 -12.02 -27.82 -21.86
N ASP A 162 -13.31 -27.47 -22.00
CA ASP A 162 -13.83 -26.73 -23.15
C ASP A 162 -13.42 -25.24 -23.09
N MET A 163 -12.87 -24.71 -24.18
CA MET A 163 -12.36 -23.34 -24.21
C MET A 163 -13.45 -22.26 -24.05
N GLN A 164 -14.69 -22.54 -24.43
CA GLN A 164 -15.79 -21.58 -24.39
C GLN A 164 -16.63 -21.76 -23.14
N LEU A 165 -17.04 -23.00 -22.83
CA LEU A 165 -18.00 -23.31 -21.79
C LEU A 165 -17.39 -23.35 -20.39
N LYS A 166 -16.08 -23.61 -20.24
CA LYS A 166 -15.37 -23.58 -18.96
C LYS A 166 -15.61 -22.29 -18.18
N HIS A 167 -15.73 -21.16 -18.89
CA HIS A 167 -15.95 -19.86 -18.29
C HIS A 167 -17.32 -19.71 -17.61
N TYR A 168 -18.30 -20.59 -17.86
CA TYR A 168 -19.66 -20.50 -17.31
C TYR A 168 -19.95 -21.54 -16.21
N LEU A 169 -19.12 -22.59 -16.07
CA LEU A 169 -19.39 -23.68 -15.11
C LEU A 169 -19.49 -23.19 -13.67
N HIS A 170 -18.60 -22.26 -13.29
CA HIS A 170 -18.56 -21.66 -11.97
C HIS A 170 -19.86 -20.98 -11.52
N ILE A 171 -20.79 -20.70 -12.44
CA ILE A 171 -22.07 -20.08 -12.10
C ILE A 171 -22.94 -21.03 -11.26
N ILE A 172 -22.91 -22.34 -11.56
CA ILE A 172 -23.76 -23.33 -10.89
C ILE A 172 -22.99 -24.53 -10.31
N GLN A 173 -21.70 -24.73 -10.61
CA GLN A 173 -20.94 -25.92 -10.21
C GLN A 173 -20.99 -26.22 -8.70
N ASP A 174 -20.98 -25.18 -7.87
CA ASP A 174 -20.93 -25.30 -6.39
C ASP A 174 -22.32 -25.39 -5.76
N LYS A 175 -23.37 -25.54 -6.58
CA LYS A 175 -24.76 -25.58 -6.12
C LYS A 175 -25.26 -27.03 -5.97
N PRO A 176 -26.11 -27.30 -4.97
CA PRO A 176 -26.60 -28.66 -4.70
C PRO A 176 -27.60 -29.17 -5.76
N VAL A 177 -28.19 -28.27 -6.54
CA VAL A 177 -29.15 -28.57 -7.61
C VAL A 177 -28.81 -27.72 -8.83
N TYR A 178 -29.07 -28.22 -10.02
CA TYR A 178 -28.86 -27.51 -11.29
C TYR A 178 -30.18 -27.18 -11.97
N PRO A 179 -30.31 -25.99 -12.58
CA PRO A 179 -31.52 -25.61 -13.29
C PRO A 179 -31.68 -26.41 -14.58
N VAL A 180 -32.91 -26.83 -14.88
CA VAL A 180 -33.25 -27.61 -16.07
C VAL A 180 -34.66 -27.27 -16.54
N ILE A 181 -34.88 -27.25 -17.86
CA ILE A 181 -36.19 -27.02 -18.45
C ILE A 181 -36.65 -28.27 -19.19
N TYR A 182 -37.88 -28.70 -18.92
CA TYR A 182 -38.53 -29.87 -19.51
C TYR A 182 -39.76 -29.52 -20.34
N ASP A 183 -40.05 -30.37 -21.32
CA ASP A 183 -41.34 -30.41 -22.02
C ASP A 183 -42.32 -31.37 -21.32
N SER A 184 -43.54 -31.54 -21.87
CA SER A 184 -44.56 -32.42 -21.28
C SER A 184 -44.26 -33.92 -21.40
N LYS A 185 -43.32 -34.31 -22.28
CA LYS A 185 -42.81 -35.68 -22.42
C LYS A 185 -41.59 -35.97 -21.56
N GLY A 186 -41.09 -34.98 -20.82
CA GLY A 186 -39.87 -35.10 -20.02
C GLY A 186 -38.58 -34.94 -20.83
N VAL A 187 -38.65 -34.37 -22.03
CA VAL A 187 -37.47 -34.02 -22.83
C VAL A 187 -36.81 -32.77 -22.23
N VAL A 188 -35.49 -32.82 -22.02
CA VAL A 188 -34.71 -31.66 -21.57
C VAL A 188 -34.50 -30.68 -22.72
N LEU A 189 -35.02 -29.47 -22.57
CA LEU A 189 -34.79 -28.34 -23.48
C LEU A 189 -33.40 -27.75 -23.29
N SER A 190 -33.03 -27.47 -22.04
CA SER A 190 -31.76 -26.84 -21.69
C SER A 190 -31.39 -27.09 -20.23
N MET A 191 -30.09 -26.95 -19.93
CA MET A 191 -29.54 -26.86 -18.58
C MET A 191 -28.91 -25.47 -18.39
N PRO A 192 -29.72 -24.45 -18.06
CA PRO A 192 -29.21 -23.09 -17.90
C PRO A 192 -28.24 -22.96 -16.72
N PRO A 193 -27.20 -22.11 -16.77
CA PRO A 193 -26.79 -21.22 -17.88
C PRO A 193 -25.80 -21.86 -18.88
N ILE A 194 -25.61 -23.19 -18.83
CA ILE A 194 -24.46 -23.83 -19.47
C ILE A 194 -24.74 -24.14 -20.94
N ILE A 195 -25.72 -25.01 -21.21
CA ILE A 195 -25.92 -25.57 -22.54
C ILE A 195 -27.38 -25.95 -22.82
N ASN A 196 -27.76 -25.88 -24.09
CA ASN A 196 -29.07 -26.33 -24.57
C ASN A 196 -29.02 -27.81 -24.97
N GLY A 197 -30.18 -28.45 -25.02
CA GLY A 197 -30.35 -29.81 -25.53
C GLY A 197 -30.18 -29.87 -27.05
N HIS A 198 -29.71 -31.02 -27.56
CA HIS A 198 -29.59 -31.26 -28.99
C HIS A 198 -30.95 -31.44 -29.67
N HIS A 199 -31.94 -31.99 -28.96
CA HIS A 199 -33.26 -32.27 -29.51
C HIS A 199 -33.98 -31.01 -30.01
N SER A 200 -33.96 -29.94 -29.22
CA SER A 200 -34.61 -28.66 -29.52
C SER A 200 -33.72 -27.66 -30.24
N ARG A 201 -32.62 -28.12 -30.87
CA ARG A 201 -31.69 -27.21 -31.55
C ARG A 201 -32.38 -26.46 -32.69
N ILE A 202 -32.13 -25.16 -32.75
CA ILE A 202 -32.52 -24.34 -33.89
C ILE A 202 -31.64 -24.63 -35.11
N ARG A 203 -32.25 -24.54 -36.30
CA ARG A 203 -31.64 -24.78 -37.61
C ARG A 203 -32.17 -23.75 -38.61
N GLU A 204 -31.61 -23.73 -39.82
CA GLU A 204 -32.07 -22.84 -40.89
C GLU A 204 -33.50 -23.15 -41.36
N ASP A 205 -33.97 -24.38 -41.17
CA ASP A 205 -35.33 -24.85 -41.50
C ASP A 205 -36.33 -24.68 -40.35
N THR A 206 -35.89 -24.31 -39.15
CA THR A 206 -36.78 -24.01 -38.01
C THR A 206 -37.77 -22.91 -38.40
N ARG A 207 -39.04 -23.07 -38.02
CA ARG A 207 -40.10 -22.09 -38.30
C ARG A 207 -40.66 -21.47 -37.04
N ASN A 208 -40.85 -22.26 -35.99
CA ASN A 208 -41.39 -21.78 -34.73
C ASN A 208 -40.28 -21.81 -33.67
N VAL A 209 -39.96 -20.64 -33.10
CA VAL A 209 -38.88 -20.52 -32.12
C VAL A 209 -39.47 -20.20 -30.76
N LEU A 210 -39.24 -21.08 -29.79
CA LEU A 210 -39.44 -20.79 -28.38
C LEU A 210 -38.15 -20.18 -27.83
N ILE A 211 -38.27 -19.01 -27.20
CA ILE A 211 -37.15 -18.31 -26.58
C ILE A 211 -37.44 -18.24 -25.10
N GLU A 212 -36.54 -18.74 -24.27
CA GLU A 212 -36.64 -18.66 -22.82
C GLU A 212 -35.41 -18.01 -22.20
N CYS A 213 -35.63 -17.16 -21.21
CA CYS A 213 -34.59 -16.45 -20.48
C CYS A 213 -34.69 -16.82 -19.00
N THR A 214 -33.73 -17.56 -18.48
CA THR A 214 -33.62 -17.86 -17.04
C THR A 214 -32.69 -16.87 -16.37
N ALA A 215 -33.00 -16.44 -15.15
CA ALA A 215 -32.31 -15.30 -14.54
C ALA A 215 -32.31 -15.29 -13.01
N THR A 216 -31.34 -14.56 -12.48
CA THR A 216 -31.35 -14.07 -11.09
C THR A 216 -31.98 -12.69 -10.97
N ASP A 217 -32.09 -11.95 -12.09
CA ASP A 217 -32.69 -10.61 -12.19
C ASP A 217 -33.82 -10.64 -13.23
N LEU A 218 -35.07 -10.52 -12.75
CA LEU A 218 -36.27 -10.57 -13.59
C LEU A 218 -36.35 -9.40 -14.58
N ASN A 219 -35.95 -8.20 -14.17
CA ASN A 219 -36.03 -7.01 -15.02
C ASN A 219 -35.09 -7.15 -16.21
N LYS A 220 -33.85 -7.62 -15.97
CA LYS A 220 -32.91 -7.90 -17.05
C LYS A 220 -33.39 -9.04 -17.94
N ALA A 221 -34.05 -10.06 -17.38
CA ALA A 221 -34.62 -11.15 -18.17
C ALA A 221 -35.68 -10.64 -19.15
N ASN A 222 -36.58 -9.76 -18.69
CA ASN A 222 -37.58 -9.11 -19.54
C ASN A 222 -36.92 -8.26 -20.63
N ILE A 223 -35.94 -7.42 -20.28
CA ILE A 223 -35.20 -6.59 -21.24
C ILE A 223 -34.56 -7.45 -22.34
N VAL A 224 -33.90 -8.53 -21.95
CA VAL A 224 -33.23 -9.44 -22.87
C VAL A 224 -34.24 -10.15 -23.77
N LEU A 225 -35.34 -10.66 -23.21
CA LEU A 225 -36.41 -11.29 -23.96
C LEU A 225 -37.00 -10.31 -24.98
N ASP A 226 -37.42 -9.13 -24.52
CA ASP A 226 -38.00 -8.06 -25.32
C ASP A 226 -37.06 -7.65 -26.46
N THR A 227 -35.76 -7.50 -26.17
CA THR A 227 -34.75 -7.18 -27.19
C THR A 227 -34.69 -8.26 -28.26
N VAL A 228 -34.51 -9.53 -27.90
CA VAL A 228 -34.40 -10.62 -28.88
C VAL A 228 -35.65 -10.72 -29.76
N VAL A 229 -36.84 -10.71 -29.16
CA VAL A 229 -38.10 -10.85 -29.90
C VAL A 229 -38.41 -9.62 -30.75
N CYS A 230 -38.13 -8.41 -30.27
CA CYS A 230 -38.35 -7.19 -31.06
C CYS A 230 -37.40 -7.13 -32.25
N MET A 231 -36.14 -7.58 -32.12
CA MET A 231 -35.21 -7.56 -33.24
C MET A 231 -35.61 -8.55 -34.35
N PHE A 232 -36.05 -9.75 -33.99
CA PHE A 232 -36.27 -10.85 -34.95
C PHE A 232 -37.72 -11.07 -35.38
N SER A 233 -38.70 -10.44 -34.72
CA SER A 233 -40.10 -10.47 -35.15
C SER A 233 -40.34 -9.87 -36.54
N GLU A 234 -39.40 -9.09 -37.08
CA GLU A 234 -39.43 -8.61 -38.47
C GLU A 234 -39.42 -9.75 -39.51
N TYR A 235 -38.87 -10.91 -39.14
CA TYR A 235 -38.76 -12.08 -40.02
C TYR A 235 -39.87 -13.12 -39.82
N CYS A 236 -40.85 -12.84 -38.97
CA CYS A 236 -42.06 -13.64 -38.84
C CYS A 236 -43.00 -13.40 -40.05
N ALA A 237 -43.85 -14.38 -40.37
CA ALA A 237 -44.84 -14.24 -41.44
C ALA A 237 -45.76 -13.03 -41.20
N GLU A 238 -46.23 -12.87 -39.96
CA GLU A 238 -46.81 -11.62 -39.47
C GLU A 238 -45.69 -10.78 -38.82
N LYS A 239 -45.25 -9.74 -39.53
CA LYS A 239 -44.11 -8.93 -39.09
C LYS A 239 -44.43 -8.21 -37.78
N PHE A 240 -43.45 -8.18 -36.88
CA PHE A 240 -43.51 -7.49 -35.58
C PHE A 240 -44.59 -8.00 -34.63
N VAL A 241 -45.09 -9.21 -34.87
CA VAL A 241 -46.04 -9.93 -34.00
C VAL A 241 -45.30 -11.00 -33.21
N ILE A 242 -45.46 -10.99 -31.89
CA ILE A 242 -44.84 -11.94 -30.96
C ILE A 242 -45.95 -12.70 -30.23
N GLU A 243 -45.85 -14.03 -30.15
CA GLU A 243 -46.81 -14.85 -29.42
C GLU A 243 -46.45 -14.91 -27.93
N LYS A 244 -47.44 -14.63 -27.07
CA LYS A 244 -47.31 -14.64 -25.60
C LYS A 244 -47.25 -16.06 -25.04
N VAL A 245 -46.46 -16.24 -23.99
CA VAL A 245 -46.36 -17.45 -23.16
C VAL A 245 -46.83 -17.13 -21.74
N GLU A 246 -47.62 -18.03 -21.16
CA GLU A 246 -48.03 -17.92 -19.75
C GLU A 246 -46.94 -18.49 -18.84
N VAL A 247 -46.31 -17.65 -18.02
CA VAL A 247 -45.35 -18.06 -17.01
C VAL A 247 -46.05 -18.16 -15.66
N THR A 248 -46.00 -19.33 -15.04
CA THR A 248 -46.56 -19.57 -13.70
C THR A 248 -45.43 -19.66 -12.68
N TYR A 249 -45.43 -18.77 -11.69
CA TYR A 249 -44.44 -18.70 -10.63
C TYR A 249 -44.78 -19.62 -9.43
N PRO A 250 -43.80 -19.93 -8.55
CA PRO A 250 -44.01 -20.79 -7.39
C PRO A 250 -45.08 -20.30 -6.40
N ASP A 251 -45.33 -18.99 -6.36
CA ASP A 251 -46.36 -18.34 -5.53
C ASP A 251 -47.78 -18.44 -6.12
N GLY A 252 -47.93 -19.07 -7.28
CA GLY A 252 -49.20 -19.18 -8.01
C GLY A 252 -49.49 -17.99 -8.92
N ARG A 253 -48.65 -16.95 -8.94
CA ARG A 253 -48.79 -15.81 -9.84
C ARG A 253 -48.59 -16.27 -11.28
N LYS A 254 -49.48 -15.82 -12.16
CA LYS A 254 -49.38 -16.04 -13.61
C LYS A 254 -49.11 -14.72 -14.31
N THR A 255 -48.13 -14.69 -15.21
CA THR A 255 -47.81 -13.54 -16.03
C THR A 255 -47.73 -13.93 -17.50
N LEU A 256 -48.20 -13.07 -18.39
CA LEU A 256 -48.03 -13.26 -19.82
C LEU A 256 -46.76 -12.54 -20.27
N CYS A 257 -45.85 -13.27 -20.89
CA CYS A 257 -44.58 -12.75 -21.41
C CYS A 257 -44.51 -12.95 -22.93
N PRO A 258 -43.94 -12.02 -23.72
CA PRO A 258 -43.46 -10.70 -23.28
C PRO A 258 -44.61 -9.72 -23.10
N GLU A 259 -44.40 -8.71 -22.25
CA GLU A 259 -45.40 -7.66 -22.01
C GLU A 259 -45.38 -6.58 -23.10
N LEU A 260 -44.17 -6.23 -23.61
CA LEU A 260 -43.93 -5.21 -24.64
C LEU A 260 -44.62 -3.87 -24.35
N VAL A 261 -44.42 -3.35 -23.14
CA VAL A 261 -45.04 -2.09 -22.69
C VAL A 261 -44.45 -0.90 -23.46
N TYR A 262 -45.34 -0.12 -24.08
CA TYR A 262 -45.02 1.21 -24.59
C TYR A 262 -45.30 2.22 -23.49
N ARG A 263 -44.26 2.82 -22.93
CA ARG A 263 -44.40 3.82 -21.87
C ARG A 263 -44.62 5.20 -22.48
N THR A 264 -45.35 6.05 -21.79
CA THR A 264 -45.61 7.40 -22.24
C THR A 264 -45.03 8.38 -21.23
N GLU A 265 -44.12 9.22 -21.71
CA GLU A 265 -43.49 10.29 -20.92
C GLU A 265 -43.96 11.65 -21.46
N LYS A 266 -44.05 12.64 -20.58
CA LYS A 266 -44.40 14.01 -20.96
C LYS A 266 -43.25 14.94 -20.63
N VAL A 267 -42.76 15.67 -21.63
CA VAL A 267 -41.61 16.56 -21.51
C VAL A 267 -41.95 17.98 -21.95
N SER A 268 -41.35 18.97 -21.30
CA SER A 268 -41.54 20.39 -21.62
C SER A 268 -40.60 20.83 -22.74
N VAL A 269 -41.14 21.56 -23.71
CA VAL A 269 -40.36 22.13 -24.82
C VAL A 269 -39.34 23.16 -24.32
N ASP A 270 -39.72 23.97 -23.34
CA ASP A 270 -38.84 24.99 -22.75
C ASP A 270 -37.65 24.34 -22.03
N ASP A 271 -37.89 23.29 -21.23
CA ASP A 271 -36.82 22.59 -20.52
C ASP A 271 -35.83 21.90 -21.47
N ILE A 272 -36.33 21.31 -22.57
CA ILE A 272 -35.48 20.74 -23.64
C ILE A 272 -34.59 21.81 -24.26
N ASN A 273 -35.18 22.91 -24.73
CA ASN A 273 -34.45 24.01 -25.36
C ASN A 273 -33.41 24.60 -24.41
N LYS A 274 -33.78 24.84 -23.15
CA LYS A 274 -32.91 25.43 -22.12
C LYS A 274 -31.75 24.52 -21.76
N LYS A 275 -31.96 23.21 -21.60
CA LYS A 275 -30.91 22.26 -21.23
C LYS A 275 -29.92 21.98 -22.37
N ILE A 276 -30.42 21.88 -23.61
CA ILE A 276 -29.58 21.62 -24.77
C ILE A 276 -28.88 22.90 -25.25
N GLY A 277 -29.51 24.07 -25.08
CA GLY A 277 -29.01 25.35 -25.59
C GLY A 277 -29.43 25.60 -27.05
N ILE A 278 -30.62 25.16 -27.43
CA ILE A 278 -31.22 25.36 -28.76
C ILE A 278 -32.55 26.14 -28.65
N SER A 279 -33.11 26.54 -29.78
CA SER A 279 -34.37 27.29 -29.84
C SER A 279 -35.27 26.73 -30.95
N GLU A 280 -35.73 25.49 -30.75
CA GLU A 280 -36.55 24.76 -31.72
C GLU A 280 -38.03 24.76 -31.36
N SER A 281 -38.91 24.66 -32.37
CA SER A 281 -40.35 24.56 -32.17
C SER A 281 -40.76 23.17 -31.67
N ALA A 282 -41.93 23.07 -31.04
CA ALA A 282 -42.47 21.80 -30.53
C ALA A 282 -42.59 20.74 -31.64
N GLU A 283 -43.02 21.15 -32.84
CA GLU A 283 -43.18 20.28 -34.01
C GLU A 283 -41.82 19.75 -34.49
N ASN A 284 -40.79 20.61 -34.52
CA ASN A 284 -39.46 20.16 -34.93
C ASN A 284 -38.87 19.19 -33.90
N ILE A 285 -39.00 19.48 -32.61
CA ILE A 285 -38.53 18.57 -31.54
C ILE A 285 -39.25 17.22 -31.62
N ALA A 286 -40.57 17.20 -31.83
CA ALA A 286 -41.31 15.96 -32.00
C ALA A 286 -40.84 15.16 -33.24
N SER A 287 -40.52 15.85 -34.34
CA SER A 287 -39.93 15.25 -35.54
C SER A 287 -38.54 14.66 -35.28
N LEU A 288 -37.69 15.38 -34.53
CA LEU A 288 -36.35 14.93 -34.13
C LEU A 288 -36.41 13.68 -33.25
N LEU A 289 -37.29 13.65 -32.24
CA LEU A 289 -37.51 12.48 -31.40
C LEU A 289 -38.01 11.28 -32.22
N THR A 290 -38.90 11.51 -33.17
CA THR A 290 -39.40 10.45 -34.05
C THR A 290 -38.28 9.84 -34.90
N LYS A 291 -37.28 10.62 -35.34
CA LYS A 291 -36.06 10.10 -36.00
C LYS A 291 -35.24 9.17 -35.08
N MET A 292 -35.36 9.31 -33.77
CA MET A 292 -34.69 8.46 -32.76
C MET A 292 -35.56 7.27 -32.30
N CYS A 293 -36.57 6.90 -33.09
CA CYS A 293 -37.56 5.86 -32.76
C CYS A 293 -38.45 6.19 -31.55
N LEU A 294 -38.48 7.43 -31.08
CA LEU A 294 -39.38 7.90 -30.03
C LEU A 294 -40.55 8.64 -30.65
N LYS A 295 -41.63 7.91 -30.94
CA LYS A 295 -42.81 8.52 -31.58
C LYS A 295 -43.35 9.61 -30.65
N SER A 296 -43.44 10.83 -31.16
CA SER A 296 -43.72 12.01 -30.34
C SER A 296 -44.85 12.84 -30.93
N GLU A 297 -45.73 13.34 -30.05
CA GLU A 297 -46.89 14.16 -30.42
C GLU A 297 -46.93 15.43 -29.57
N VAL A 298 -47.18 16.57 -30.23
CA VAL A 298 -47.28 17.88 -29.57
C VAL A 298 -48.62 17.96 -28.83
N VAL A 299 -48.57 18.39 -27.56
CA VAL A 299 -49.76 18.54 -26.71
C VAL A 299 -49.78 19.90 -26.02
N ASP A 300 -50.88 20.22 -25.35
CA ASP A 300 -51.08 21.47 -24.60
C ASP A 300 -50.79 22.75 -25.41
N GLY A 301 -51.22 22.78 -26.68
CA GLY A 301 -51.02 23.94 -27.54
C GLY A 301 -49.55 24.28 -27.85
N GLY A 302 -48.63 23.31 -27.73
CA GLY A 302 -47.21 23.49 -28.05
C GLY A 302 -46.28 23.60 -26.84
N ALA A 303 -46.81 23.60 -25.62
CA ALA A 303 -45.98 23.72 -24.41
C ALA A 303 -45.23 22.42 -24.05
N ASN A 304 -45.83 21.27 -24.37
CA ASN A 304 -45.33 19.95 -23.99
C ASN A 304 -45.36 18.98 -25.18
N ILE A 305 -44.52 17.95 -25.10
CA ILE A 305 -44.48 16.85 -26.04
C ILE A 305 -44.74 15.55 -25.27
N THR A 306 -45.67 14.75 -25.78
CA THR A 306 -45.89 13.39 -25.29
C THR A 306 -45.02 12.45 -26.11
N VAL A 307 -44.17 11.69 -25.43
CA VAL A 307 -43.18 10.80 -26.04
C VAL A 307 -43.53 9.37 -25.72
N GLU A 308 -43.73 8.57 -26.76
CA GLU A 308 -43.96 7.14 -26.63
C GLU A 308 -42.62 6.40 -26.69
N VAL A 309 -42.20 5.83 -25.56
CA VAL A 309 -40.97 5.05 -25.43
C VAL A 309 -41.27 3.59 -25.81
N PRO A 310 -40.68 3.08 -26.91
CA PRO A 310 -40.90 1.71 -27.35
C PRO A 310 -40.23 0.71 -26.41
N PRO A 311 -40.68 -0.56 -26.38
CA PRO A 311 -40.09 -1.61 -25.57
C PRO A 311 -38.65 -1.95 -25.99
N THR A 312 -38.15 -1.42 -27.11
CA THR A 312 -36.74 -1.56 -27.52
C THR A 312 -35.82 -0.56 -26.81
N ARG A 313 -36.34 0.54 -26.26
CA ARG A 313 -35.57 1.66 -25.68
C ARG A 313 -35.59 1.60 -24.15
N HIS A 314 -34.91 0.60 -23.60
CA HIS A 314 -34.76 0.41 -22.15
C HIS A 314 -33.78 1.38 -21.48
N ASP A 315 -33.00 2.12 -22.28
CA ASP A 315 -32.08 3.16 -21.85
C ASP A 315 -32.80 4.44 -21.40
N VAL A 316 -33.99 4.71 -21.93
CA VAL A 316 -34.78 5.87 -21.52
C VAL A 316 -35.35 5.59 -20.13
N ILE A 317 -34.87 6.26 -19.10
CA ILE A 317 -35.35 6.13 -17.71
C ILE A 317 -35.71 7.47 -17.09
N HIS A 318 -35.32 8.57 -17.74
CA HIS A 318 -35.56 9.94 -17.30
C HIS A 318 -35.78 10.88 -18.50
N ALA A 319 -36.36 12.06 -18.24
CA ALA A 319 -36.55 13.09 -19.27
C ALA A 319 -35.22 13.55 -19.93
N CYS A 320 -34.09 13.37 -19.25
CA CYS A 320 -32.78 13.74 -19.81
C CYS A 320 -32.33 12.82 -20.94
N ASP A 321 -32.76 11.55 -20.96
CA ASP A 321 -32.46 10.63 -22.06
C ASP A 321 -33.22 11.03 -23.34
N ILE A 322 -34.43 11.58 -23.17
CA ILE A 322 -35.20 12.17 -24.26
C ILE A 322 -34.49 13.43 -24.80
N MET A 323 -33.96 14.28 -23.91
CA MET A 323 -33.17 15.46 -24.31
C MET A 323 -31.88 15.08 -25.04
N GLU A 324 -31.21 14.00 -24.61
CA GLU A 324 -30.05 13.44 -25.31
C GLU A 324 -30.41 13.07 -26.75
N ASP A 325 -31.51 12.34 -26.95
CA ASP A 325 -31.98 11.95 -28.29
C ASP A 325 -32.35 13.15 -29.17
N VAL A 326 -32.98 14.20 -28.61
CA VAL A 326 -33.21 15.46 -29.33
C VAL A 326 -31.88 16.04 -29.81
N ALA A 327 -30.89 16.13 -28.93
CA ALA A 327 -29.59 16.69 -29.27
C ALA A 327 -28.84 15.84 -30.32
N ILE A 328 -28.92 14.50 -30.24
CA ILE A 328 -28.32 13.60 -31.24
C ILE A 328 -28.98 13.81 -32.60
N ALA A 329 -30.31 13.85 -32.65
CA ALA A 329 -31.07 14.05 -33.89
C ALA A 329 -30.89 15.45 -34.48
N PHE A 330 -30.76 16.47 -33.63
CA PHE A 330 -30.41 17.82 -34.04
C PHE A 330 -28.98 17.89 -34.59
N GLY A 331 -28.09 17.05 -34.07
CA GLY A 331 -26.67 17.00 -34.39
C GLY A 331 -25.87 17.96 -33.51
N TYR A 332 -24.98 17.42 -32.68
CA TYR A 332 -24.23 18.21 -31.70
C TYR A 332 -23.45 19.37 -32.32
N ASN A 333 -22.91 19.18 -33.53
CA ASN A 333 -22.15 20.22 -34.23
C ASN A 333 -23.00 21.41 -34.70
N ASN A 334 -24.34 21.28 -34.69
CA ASN A 334 -25.27 22.36 -35.01
C ASN A 334 -25.61 23.20 -33.77
N ILE A 335 -25.29 22.74 -32.56
CA ILE A 335 -25.54 23.47 -31.32
C ILE A 335 -24.52 24.61 -31.23
N ARG A 336 -25.00 25.84 -31.10
CA ARG A 336 -24.14 27.02 -30.97
C ARG A 336 -23.37 26.96 -29.65
N GLN A 337 -22.04 26.97 -29.72
CA GLN A 337 -21.20 27.07 -28.53
C GLN A 337 -21.41 28.42 -27.83
N THR A 338 -21.65 28.38 -26.51
CA THR A 338 -21.82 29.56 -25.66
C THR A 338 -20.91 29.49 -24.45
N ILE A 339 -20.43 30.64 -23.98
CA ILE A 339 -19.67 30.73 -22.74
C ILE A 339 -20.66 30.84 -21.56
N PRO A 340 -20.52 30.05 -20.49
CA PRO A 340 -21.39 30.19 -19.32
C PRO A 340 -21.16 31.56 -18.64
N ASN A 341 -22.25 32.28 -18.35
CA ASN A 341 -22.22 33.61 -17.73
C ASN A 341 -21.99 33.53 -16.20
N THR A 342 -20.91 32.88 -15.79
CA THR A 342 -20.54 32.71 -14.38
C THR A 342 -19.15 33.27 -14.15
N ASN A 343 -19.02 34.22 -13.22
CA ASN A 343 -17.72 34.74 -12.80
C ASN A 343 -17.18 33.92 -11.63
N CYS A 344 -16.00 33.31 -11.80
CA CYS A 344 -15.35 32.48 -10.79
C CYS A 344 -13.93 32.98 -10.57
N ILE A 345 -13.58 33.36 -9.33
CA ILE A 345 -12.21 33.70 -8.96
C ILE A 345 -11.45 32.39 -8.69
N ALA A 346 -10.44 32.11 -9.50
CA ALA A 346 -9.62 30.91 -9.33
C ALA A 346 -8.66 31.07 -8.14
N ALA A 347 -8.46 29.98 -7.38
CA ALA A 347 -7.47 29.89 -6.31
C ALA A 347 -6.61 28.64 -6.52
N GLN A 348 -5.29 28.78 -6.34
CA GLN A 348 -4.36 27.65 -6.41
C GLN A 348 -4.38 26.88 -5.09
N PHE A 349 -4.28 25.56 -5.16
CA PHE A 349 -4.09 24.75 -3.97
C PHE A 349 -2.67 24.94 -3.42
N GLY A 350 -2.54 25.38 -2.17
CA GLY A 350 -1.27 25.85 -1.61
C GLY A 350 -0.09 24.89 -1.77
N ILE A 351 -0.31 23.59 -1.54
CA ILE A 351 0.74 22.57 -1.69
C ILE A 351 1.18 22.38 -3.15
N ASN A 352 0.27 22.51 -4.12
CA ASN A 352 0.61 22.40 -5.54
C ASN A 352 1.36 23.65 -6.00
N LYS A 353 0.91 24.84 -5.59
CA LYS A 353 1.64 26.08 -5.85
C LYS A 353 3.08 26.01 -5.33
N LEU A 354 3.25 25.55 -4.08
CA LEU A 354 4.58 25.35 -3.51
C LEU A 354 5.40 24.33 -4.30
N THR A 355 4.80 23.21 -4.68
CA THR A 355 5.46 22.16 -5.47
C THR A 355 5.96 22.72 -6.81
N ASP A 356 5.14 23.49 -7.52
CA ASP A 356 5.50 24.05 -8.84
C ASP A 356 6.61 25.09 -8.74
N LEU A 357 6.60 25.93 -7.70
CA LEU A 357 7.71 26.85 -7.42
C LEU A 357 9.02 26.08 -7.18
N LEU A 358 8.99 25.06 -6.32
CA LEU A 358 10.16 24.24 -6.03
C LEU A 358 10.69 23.51 -7.27
N ARG A 359 9.81 22.99 -8.15
CA ARG A 359 10.23 22.33 -9.39
C ARG A 359 11.08 23.24 -10.26
N ILE A 360 10.65 24.48 -10.46
CA ILE A 360 11.37 25.47 -11.28
C ILE A 360 12.75 25.74 -10.68
N ASP A 361 12.83 25.94 -9.37
CA ASP A 361 14.09 26.25 -8.69
C ASP A 361 15.07 25.07 -8.68
N ILE A 362 14.58 23.84 -8.49
CA ILE A 362 15.41 22.64 -8.51
C ILE A 362 15.90 22.36 -9.94
N ALA A 363 15.06 22.60 -10.95
CA ALA A 363 15.47 22.57 -12.35
C ALA A 363 16.56 23.62 -12.64
N ALA A 364 16.41 24.85 -12.11
CA ALA A 364 17.44 25.89 -12.20
C ALA A 364 18.74 25.51 -11.49
N ALA A 365 18.70 24.66 -10.45
CA ALA A 365 19.88 24.06 -9.81
C ALA A 365 20.54 22.94 -10.65
N GLY A 366 20.04 22.67 -11.86
CA GLY A 366 20.59 21.72 -12.81
C GLY A 366 20.21 20.27 -12.53
N PHE A 367 19.11 20.03 -11.81
CA PHE A 367 18.51 18.71 -11.65
C PHE A 367 17.39 18.52 -12.68
N THR A 368 17.23 17.29 -13.18
CA THR A 368 16.20 16.93 -14.14
C THR A 368 15.05 16.21 -13.43
N GLU A 369 13.82 16.64 -13.67
CA GLU A 369 12.66 16.02 -13.05
C GLU A 369 12.39 14.63 -13.65
N ALA A 370 12.07 13.67 -12.79
CA ALA A 370 11.66 12.32 -13.15
C ALA A 370 10.19 12.09 -12.80
N LEU A 371 9.51 11.26 -13.59
CA LEU A 371 8.14 10.83 -13.33
C LEU A 371 8.10 9.32 -13.14
N THR A 372 8.09 8.87 -11.89
CA THR A 372 8.11 7.44 -11.55
C THR A 372 6.70 6.89 -11.36
N PHE A 373 6.53 5.58 -11.54
CA PHE A 373 5.25 4.93 -11.28
C PHE A 373 4.87 5.03 -9.81
N ALA A 374 3.58 5.28 -9.55
CA ALA A 374 3.02 5.28 -8.20
C ALA A 374 2.90 3.87 -7.60
N LEU A 375 2.91 2.84 -8.44
CA LEU A 375 2.85 1.43 -8.03
C LEU A 375 4.22 0.77 -8.22
N CYS A 376 4.57 -0.12 -7.29
CA CYS A 376 5.85 -0.84 -7.31
C CYS A 376 5.73 -2.25 -6.70
N ALA A 377 6.79 -3.04 -6.86
CA ALA A 377 6.88 -4.32 -6.17
C ALA A 377 7.17 -4.09 -4.69
N SER A 378 6.70 -5.01 -3.84
CA SER A 378 6.94 -4.95 -2.39
C SER A 378 8.45 -4.91 -2.06
N GLU A 379 9.26 -5.70 -2.76
CA GLU A 379 10.71 -5.74 -2.64
C GLU A 379 11.41 -4.40 -2.92
N ASP A 380 10.81 -3.51 -3.74
CA ASP A 380 11.42 -2.23 -4.12
C ASP A 380 11.46 -1.24 -2.97
N VAL A 381 10.45 -1.25 -2.10
CA VAL A 381 10.39 -0.36 -0.93
C VAL A 381 10.89 -1.03 0.35
N ALA A 382 10.90 -2.36 0.39
CA ALA A 382 11.32 -3.18 1.52
C ALA A 382 12.73 -3.75 1.32
N ASP A 383 12.86 -4.93 0.71
CA ASP A 383 14.09 -5.72 0.65
C ASP A 383 15.27 -4.96 0.02
N LYS A 384 15.06 -4.32 -1.13
CA LYS A 384 16.10 -3.54 -1.82
C LYS A 384 16.52 -2.30 -1.03
N MET A 385 15.64 -1.81 -0.16
CA MET A 385 15.90 -0.73 0.78
C MET A 385 16.37 -1.22 2.15
N ARG A 386 16.59 -2.53 2.31
CA ARG A 386 17.02 -3.20 3.55
C ARG A 386 16.07 -2.97 4.72
N LYS A 387 14.77 -3.02 4.44
CA LYS A 387 13.68 -2.93 5.42
C LYS A 387 12.75 -4.11 5.28
N LYS A 388 12.10 -4.51 6.38
CA LYS A 388 10.99 -5.48 6.31
C LYS A 388 9.72 -4.77 5.85
N ILE A 389 8.85 -5.46 5.13
CA ILE A 389 7.62 -4.87 4.59
C ILE A 389 6.63 -4.52 5.71
N GLU A 390 6.63 -5.27 6.81
CA GLU A 390 5.75 -5.08 7.96
C GLU A 390 6.06 -3.77 8.72
N ASP A 391 7.31 -3.32 8.67
CA ASP A 391 7.76 -2.07 9.30
C ASP A 391 7.40 -0.84 8.45
N ILE A 392 6.87 -1.04 7.25
CA ILE A 392 6.50 0.01 6.31
C ILE A 392 4.99 0.15 6.32
N LYS A 393 4.50 1.38 6.42
CA LYS A 393 3.08 1.71 6.30
C LYS A 393 2.59 1.61 4.82
N ALA A 394 2.85 0.49 4.16
CA ALA A 394 2.52 0.27 2.75
C ALA A 394 1.05 -0.10 2.55
N VAL A 395 0.48 0.30 1.42
CA VAL A 395 -0.87 -0.08 0.97
C VAL A 395 -0.74 -1.16 -0.10
N HIS A 396 -1.41 -2.30 0.11
CA HIS A 396 -1.35 -3.46 -0.77
C HIS A 396 -2.53 -3.50 -1.74
N ILE A 397 -2.26 -3.88 -2.98
CA ILE A 397 -3.26 -4.11 -4.02
C ILE A 397 -3.69 -5.58 -3.95
N ALA A 398 -4.99 -5.84 -3.87
CA ALA A 398 -5.53 -7.20 -3.63
C ALA A 398 -5.25 -8.18 -4.79
N ASN A 399 -5.46 -7.76 -6.04
CA ASN A 399 -5.33 -8.60 -7.23
C ASN A 399 -4.40 -7.94 -8.28
N PRO A 400 -3.09 -7.82 -8.00
CA PRO A 400 -2.16 -7.16 -8.90
C PRO A 400 -1.93 -8.04 -10.14
N LYS A 401 -2.00 -7.43 -11.34
CA LYS A 401 -1.75 -8.16 -12.60
C LYS A 401 -0.29 -8.57 -12.79
N THR A 402 0.63 -7.79 -12.24
CA THR A 402 2.07 -8.00 -12.32
C THR A 402 2.68 -7.82 -10.93
N ALA A 403 3.83 -8.45 -10.69
CA ALA A 403 4.57 -8.28 -9.43
C ALA A 403 4.99 -6.81 -9.19
N GLU A 404 5.13 -6.03 -10.26
CA GLU A 404 5.49 -4.60 -10.19
C GLU A 404 4.35 -3.70 -9.67
N PHE A 405 3.13 -4.22 -9.50
CA PHE A 405 1.97 -3.45 -9.04
C PHE A 405 1.39 -4.00 -7.72
N GLN A 406 2.23 -4.57 -6.85
CA GLN A 406 1.79 -5.14 -5.58
C GLN A 406 1.40 -4.08 -4.54
N ILE A 407 2.10 -2.95 -4.53
CA ILE A 407 1.92 -1.90 -3.53
C ILE A 407 1.94 -0.50 -4.13
N ALA A 408 1.32 0.45 -3.44
CA ALA A 408 1.55 1.86 -3.70
C ALA A 408 2.89 2.31 -3.07
N ARG A 409 3.63 3.18 -3.78
CA ARG A 409 4.96 3.64 -3.34
C ARG A 409 4.88 4.39 -2.02
N THR A 410 5.80 4.06 -1.12
CA THR A 410 5.95 4.71 0.21
C THR A 410 7.14 5.68 0.26
N SER A 411 7.97 5.66 -0.79
CA SER A 411 9.13 6.53 -1.01
C SER A 411 9.31 6.75 -2.52
N LEU A 412 9.86 7.90 -2.90
CA LEU A 412 10.19 8.21 -4.31
C LEU A 412 11.56 7.62 -4.72
N LEU A 413 12.43 7.33 -3.75
CA LEU A 413 13.79 6.89 -4.01
C LEU A 413 13.88 5.61 -4.85
N PRO A 414 13.11 4.54 -4.59
CA PRO A 414 13.17 3.32 -5.41
C PRO A 414 12.86 3.58 -6.89
N GLY A 415 11.87 4.43 -7.16
CA GLY A 415 11.52 4.84 -8.53
C GLY A 415 12.69 5.55 -9.22
N ILE A 416 13.30 6.53 -8.54
CA ILE A 416 14.44 7.28 -9.11
C ILE A 416 15.66 6.36 -9.31
N LEU A 417 15.92 5.43 -8.39
CA LEU A 417 17.01 4.45 -8.54
C LEU A 417 16.79 3.52 -9.74
N LYS A 418 15.55 3.08 -9.98
CA LYS A 418 15.19 2.34 -11.21
C LYS A 418 15.41 3.19 -12.46
N THR A 419 15.05 4.47 -12.43
CA THR A 419 15.31 5.40 -13.54
C THR A 419 16.81 5.49 -13.84
N ILE A 420 17.66 5.58 -12.82
CA ILE A 420 19.13 5.57 -13.00
C ILE A 420 19.58 4.24 -13.60
N ALA A 421 19.05 3.12 -13.11
CA ALA A 421 19.40 1.79 -13.61
C ALA A 421 19.10 1.63 -15.11
N SER A 422 17.96 2.16 -15.58
CA SER A 422 17.59 2.16 -17.00
C SER A 422 18.41 3.14 -17.85
N ASN A 423 18.94 4.20 -17.24
CA ASN A 423 19.67 5.28 -17.93
C ASN A 423 21.19 5.26 -17.69
N ARG A 424 21.77 4.11 -17.34
CA ARG A 424 23.22 3.98 -17.09
C ARG A 424 24.14 4.42 -18.24
N LYS A 425 23.61 4.45 -19.48
CA LYS A 425 24.34 4.88 -20.68
C LYS A 425 24.46 6.40 -20.81
N MET A 426 23.67 7.16 -20.04
CA MET A 426 23.66 8.61 -20.11
C MET A 426 24.94 9.21 -19.52
N PRO A 427 25.38 10.38 -20.01
CA PRO A 427 26.56 11.06 -19.50
C PRO A 427 26.45 11.36 -17.99
N LEU A 428 27.55 11.15 -17.27
CA LEU A 428 27.65 11.53 -15.86
C LEU A 428 28.04 13.01 -15.72
N PRO A 429 27.59 13.71 -14.66
CA PRO A 429 26.73 13.21 -13.57
C PRO A 429 25.23 13.22 -13.93
N LEU A 430 24.49 12.21 -13.45
CA LEU A 430 23.04 12.23 -13.46
C LEU A 430 22.52 12.91 -12.20
N LYS A 431 21.72 13.96 -12.39
CA LYS A 431 21.05 14.73 -11.33
C LYS A 431 19.56 14.62 -11.54
N LEU A 432 18.90 13.78 -10.75
CA LEU A 432 17.47 13.53 -10.89
C LEU A 432 16.73 13.99 -9.65
N PHE A 433 15.51 14.50 -9.82
CA PHE A 433 14.62 14.77 -8.71
C PHE A 433 13.17 14.45 -9.04
N GLU A 434 12.35 14.26 -8.03
CA GLU A 434 10.90 14.13 -8.16
C GLU A 434 10.24 14.77 -6.94
N ILE A 435 9.17 15.54 -7.18
CA ILE A 435 8.28 16.05 -6.13
C ILE A 435 6.88 15.51 -6.39
N SER A 436 6.51 14.46 -5.67
CA SER A 436 5.27 13.72 -5.89
C SER A 436 4.74 13.08 -4.62
N ASP A 437 3.49 12.61 -4.68
CA ASP A 437 2.85 11.93 -3.56
C ASP A 437 3.37 10.50 -3.37
N VAL A 438 3.54 10.13 -2.10
CA VAL A 438 3.64 8.75 -1.64
C VAL A 438 2.39 8.39 -0.84
N VAL A 439 2.03 7.11 -0.82
CA VAL A 439 0.84 6.61 -0.13
C VAL A 439 1.28 5.88 1.14
N LEU A 440 0.69 6.24 2.27
CA LEU A 440 0.96 5.63 3.57
C LEU A 440 -0.35 5.17 4.21
N ARG A 441 -0.35 4.00 4.85
CA ARG A 441 -1.45 3.57 5.71
C ARG A 441 -1.62 4.55 6.87
N ASP A 442 -2.87 4.93 7.10
CA ASP A 442 -3.24 5.86 8.16
C ASP A 442 -4.66 5.56 8.63
N THR A 443 -4.77 4.99 9.84
CA THR A 443 -6.05 4.58 10.43
C THR A 443 -6.90 5.76 10.91
N GLU A 444 -6.35 6.96 10.96
CA GLU A 444 -7.09 8.17 11.33
C GLU A 444 -7.83 8.80 10.14
N LYS A 445 -7.57 8.32 8.92
CA LYS A 445 -8.25 8.78 7.70
C LYS A 445 -9.40 7.84 7.32
N ASP A 446 -10.44 8.43 6.75
CA ASP A 446 -11.67 7.76 6.29
C ASP A 446 -11.40 6.59 5.33
N VAL A 447 -10.46 6.74 4.41
CA VAL A 447 -10.07 5.70 3.45
C VAL A 447 -8.99 4.73 3.99
N GLY A 448 -8.51 4.92 5.23
CA GLY A 448 -7.47 4.09 5.84
C GLY A 448 -6.04 4.32 5.30
N ALA A 449 -5.85 5.33 4.46
CA ALA A 449 -4.58 5.72 3.88
C ALA A 449 -4.52 7.24 3.65
N ARG A 450 -3.31 7.79 3.49
CA ARG A 450 -3.10 9.18 3.12
C ARG A 450 -1.99 9.35 2.09
N ASN A 451 -2.12 10.41 1.31
CA ASN A 451 -1.05 10.89 0.45
C ASN A 451 -0.15 11.87 1.22
N GLN A 452 1.14 11.82 0.94
CA GLN A 452 2.13 12.77 1.45
C GLN A 452 3.02 13.25 0.30
N ARG A 453 3.04 14.57 0.06
CA ARG A 453 3.90 15.18 -0.94
C ARG A 453 5.35 15.13 -0.47
N ASN A 454 6.16 14.32 -1.13
CA ASN A 454 7.58 14.18 -0.82
C ASN A 454 8.42 14.82 -1.92
N PHE A 455 9.56 15.39 -1.53
CA PHE A 455 10.63 15.80 -2.43
C PHE A 455 11.78 14.82 -2.28
N CYS A 456 12.26 14.26 -3.39
CA CYS A 456 13.42 13.38 -3.44
C CYS A 456 14.35 13.82 -4.56
N ALA A 457 15.65 13.84 -4.30
CA ALA A 457 16.68 14.10 -5.29
C ALA A 457 17.83 13.11 -5.15
N VAL A 458 18.43 12.74 -6.28
CA VAL A 458 19.56 11.82 -6.37
C VAL A 458 20.64 12.41 -7.27
N TYR A 459 21.88 12.34 -6.79
CA TYR A 459 23.08 12.64 -7.56
C TYR A 459 23.84 11.34 -7.79
N TYR A 460 24.12 11.03 -9.06
CA TYR A 460 24.84 9.83 -9.47
C TYR A 460 26.01 10.20 -10.38
N SER A 461 27.22 9.90 -9.92
CA SER A 461 28.49 10.15 -10.62
C SER A 461 29.52 9.10 -10.21
N LYS A 462 30.77 9.25 -10.69
CA LYS A 462 31.90 8.41 -10.25
C LYS A 462 32.16 8.54 -8.74
N THR A 463 31.87 9.72 -8.18
CA THR A 463 31.87 10.00 -6.74
C THR A 463 30.43 10.26 -6.28
N SER A 464 30.16 10.07 -4.99
CA SER A 464 28.80 10.21 -4.44
C SER A 464 28.29 11.65 -4.41
N GLY A 465 29.17 12.67 -4.52
CA GLY A 465 28.80 14.09 -4.56
C GLY A 465 27.90 14.52 -3.39
N PHE A 466 28.21 14.09 -2.17
CA PHE A 466 27.37 14.34 -1.00
C PHE A 466 27.22 15.85 -0.73
N GLU A 467 28.30 16.61 -0.94
CA GLU A 467 28.35 18.06 -0.91
C GLU A 467 27.37 18.73 -1.88
N VAL A 468 27.10 18.11 -3.04
CA VAL A 468 26.14 18.63 -4.03
C VAL A 468 24.71 18.43 -3.55
N ILE A 469 24.38 17.25 -3.01
CA ILE A 469 23.05 16.98 -2.46
C ILE A 469 22.79 17.80 -1.20
N LYS A 470 23.80 17.96 -0.33
CA LYS A 470 23.71 18.90 0.80
C LYS A 470 23.46 20.32 0.29
N GLY A 471 24.22 20.79 -0.70
CA GLY A 471 24.03 22.12 -1.27
C GLY A 471 22.63 22.31 -1.88
N LEU A 472 22.07 21.27 -2.51
CA LEU A 472 20.68 21.29 -2.98
C LEU A 472 19.70 21.42 -1.82
N LEU A 473 19.87 20.63 -0.74
CA LEU A 473 19.03 20.74 0.46
C LEU A 473 19.12 22.16 1.06
N ASP A 474 20.33 22.71 1.19
CA ASP A 474 20.53 24.05 1.73
C ASP A 474 19.82 25.10 0.85
N ARG A 475 19.91 24.96 -0.47
CA ARG A 475 19.21 25.82 -1.43
C ARG A 475 17.70 25.68 -1.32
N THR A 476 17.17 24.47 -1.23
CA THR A 476 15.73 24.23 -1.05
C THR A 476 15.22 24.85 0.24
N MET A 477 15.94 24.68 1.36
CA MET A 477 15.56 25.28 2.63
C MET A 477 15.64 26.81 2.61
N GLN A 478 16.64 27.37 1.92
CA GLN A 478 16.72 28.82 1.68
C GLN A 478 15.49 29.35 0.92
N LEU A 479 15.03 28.64 -0.11
CA LEU A 479 13.84 29.01 -0.89
C LEU A 479 12.54 28.91 -0.06
N LEU A 480 12.52 27.99 0.91
CA LEU A 480 11.43 27.84 1.86
C LEU A 480 11.52 28.81 3.04
N GLU A 481 12.54 29.69 3.07
CA GLU A 481 12.84 30.60 4.18
C GLU A 481 13.04 29.88 5.51
N ALA A 482 13.51 28.62 5.46
CA ALA A 482 13.83 27.81 6.63
C ALA A 482 15.32 28.00 7.01
N PRO A 483 15.64 28.67 8.14
CA PRO A 483 17.02 28.96 8.52
C PRO A 483 17.78 27.69 8.95
N PRO A 484 19.11 27.63 8.77
CA PRO A 484 19.92 26.60 9.43
C PRO A 484 19.94 26.87 10.94
N GLY A 485 19.65 25.86 11.76
CA GLY A 485 19.52 26.06 13.21
C GLY A 485 19.41 24.77 14.02
N GLU A 486 19.35 24.90 15.35
CA GLU A 486 19.08 23.78 16.26
C GLU A 486 17.63 23.28 16.11
N TYR A 487 17.41 22.03 16.54
CA TYR A 487 16.28 21.14 16.23
C TYR A 487 14.86 21.77 16.32
N ASP A 488 14.68 22.82 17.11
CA ASP A 488 13.37 23.46 17.32
C ASP A 488 13.08 24.65 16.38
N HIS A 489 14.09 25.21 15.70
CA HIS A 489 13.96 26.48 14.97
C HIS A 489 14.61 26.52 13.56
N GLY A 490 15.18 25.41 13.08
CA GLY A 490 15.81 25.35 11.76
C GLY A 490 16.09 23.94 11.23
N TYR A 491 16.80 23.82 10.10
CA TYR A 491 17.25 22.52 9.56
C TYR A 491 18.73 22.25 9.89
N CYS A 492 19.08 21.01 10.26
CA CYS A 492 20.46 20.60 10.55
C CYS A 492 20.79 19.16 10.12
N LEU A 493 22.09 18.88 9.92
CA LEU A 493 22.64 17.53 9.73
C LEU A 493 23.35 17.08 11.02
N ARG A 494 22.99 15.90 11.55
CA ARG A 494 23.45 15.44 12.88
C ARG A 494 24.88 14.83 12.89
N PRO A 495 25.78 15.21 13.84
CA PRO A 495 27.13 14.64 14.00
C PRO A 495 27.18 13.33 14.83
N THR A 496 28.38 12.74 15.02
CA THR A 496 28.62 11.54 15.87
C THR A 496 29.35 11.91 17.17
N ASP A 497 28.90 11.35 18.28
CA ASP A 497 29.41 11.68 19.62
C ASP A 497 30.45 10.65 20.10
N GLY A 498 31.74 11.03 20.14
CA GLY A 498 32.85 10.23 20.69
C GLY A 498 33.02 10.36 22.22
N GLN A 499 34.23 10.66 22.72
CA GLN A 499 34.46 11.00 24.15
C GLN A 499 34.04 12.43 24.53
N LEU A 500 33.37 13.17 23.64
CA LEU A 500 32.81 14.48 24.01
C LEU A 500 31.94 14.37 25.26
N ASP A 501 32.24 15.19 26.27
CA ASP A 501 31.56 15.19 27.57
C ASP A 501 30.20 15.91 27.49
N THR A 502 29.28 15.29 26.75
CA THR A 502 27.92 15.78 26.55
C THR A 502 27.02 15.45 27.73
N LYS A 503 26.02 16.32 27.98
CA LYS A 503 24.98 16.08 28.99
C LYS A 503 24.07 14.94 28.55
N LEU A 504 23.42 14.28 29.52
CA LEU A 504 22.36 13.32 29.27
C LEU A 504 21.16 14.05 28.62
N SER A 505 20.54 13.47 27.58
CA SER A 505 19.37 14.09 26.93
C SER A 505 18.11 13.95 27.78
N GLU A 506 17.04 14.70 27.46
CA GLU A 506 15.77 14.62 28.18
C GLU A 506 15.15 13.22 28.13
N ILE A 507 15.12 12.58 26.95
CA ILE A 507 14.69 11.18 26.83
C ILE A 507 15.70 10.27 27.55
N GLY A 508 16.98 10.62 27.58
CA GLY A 508 18.00 9.89 28.34
C GLY A 508 17.75 9.91 29.85
N GLU A 509 17.29 11.03 30.40
CA GLU A 509 16.86 11.15 31.80
C GLU A 509 15.61 10.31 32.08
N GLN A 510 14.62 10.31 31.17
CA GLN A 510 13.43 9.45 31.29
C GLN A 510 13.79 7.97 31.27
N GLN A 511 14.66 7.56 30.35
CA GLN A 511 15.15 6.18 30.27
C GLN A 511 15.97 5.79 31.50
N ALA A 512 16.82 6.70 32.00
CA ALA A 512 17.59 6.51 33.22
C ALA A 512 16.67 6.29 34.45
N ALA A 513 15.55 7.03 34.53
CA ALA A 513 14.57 6.85 35.60
C ALA A 513 13.88 5.47 35.53
N LEU A 514 13.56 4.96 34.34
CA LEU A 514 12.93 3.64 34.20
C LEU A 514 13.87 2.50 34.57
N ILE A 515 15.14 2.56 34.13
CA ILE A 515 16.11 1.55 34.54
C ILE A 515 16.40 1.64 36.05
N ALA A 516 16.40 2.85 36.62
CA ALA A 516 16.53 3.05 38.06
C ALA A 516 15.36 2.41 38.84
N GLN A 517 14.12 2.57 38.36
CA GLN A 517 12.95 1.91 38.93
C GLN A 517 13.05 0.37 38.85
N ARG A 518 13.58 -0.15 37.73
CA ARG A 518 13.77 -1.59 37.52
C ARG A 518 14.80 -2.19 38.49
N LEU A 519 15.86 -1.43 38.79
CA LEU A 519 16.96 -1.83 39.65
C LEU A 519 16.80 -1.36 41.11
N GLN A 520 15.65 -0.79 41.48
CA GLN A 520 15.48 -0.12 42.78
C GLN A 520 15.65 -1.05 44.00
N TYR A 521 15.51 -2.37 43.82
CA TYR A 521 15.61 -3.38 44.87
C TYR A 521 16.83 -4.31 44.74
N ASP A 522 17.65 -4.15 43.68
CA ASP A 522 18.86 -4.94 43.50
C ASP A 522 19.93 -4.44 44.52
N LYS A 523 20.65 -5.36 45.17
CA LYS A 523 21.63 -5.02 46.23
C LYS A 523 23.05 -5.01 45.67
N PHE A 524 23.54 -3.84 45.29
CA PHE A 524 24.89 -3.69 44.76
C PHE A 524 25.92 -3.52 45.88
N SER A 525 26.92 -4.40 45.87
CA SER A 525 28.11 -4.35 46.72
C SER A 525 29.14 -3.33 46.23
N HIS A 526 29.21 -3.13 44.90
CA HIS A 526 30.13 -2.20 44.24
C HIS A 526 29.41 -1.54 43.05
N ILE A 527 29.71 -0.26 42.80
CA ILE A 527 29.11 0.52 41.71
C ILE A 527 30.23 1.27 40.98
N PHE A 528 30.46 0.93 39.72
CA PHE A 528 31.43 1.57 38.84
C PHE A 528 30.73 2.29 37.69
N CYS A 529 31.20 3.49 37.33
CA CYS A 529 30.73 4.15 36.10
C CYS A 529 31.85 4.91 35.38
N SER A 530 31.64 5.18 34.10
CA SER A 530 32.45 6.18 33.40
C SER A 530 32.25 7.57 34.02
N ASP A 531 33.34 8.33 34.06
CA ASP A 531 33.40 9.71 34.51
C ASP A 531 32.82 10.74 33.51
N LEU A 532 32.51 10.35 32.27
CA LEU A 532 31.74 11.18 31.34
C LEU A 532 30.32 11.41 31.87
N ARG A 533 29.83 12.65 31.78
CA ARG A 533 28.59 13.13 32.39
C ARG A 533 27.38 12.27 32.07
N ARG A 534 27.21 11.83 30.82
CA ARG A 534 26.09 10.95 30.43
C ARG A 534 26.06 9.63 31.21
N ALA A 535 27.20 8.97 31.41
CA ALA A 535 27.29 7.71 32.15
C ALA A 535 27.19 7.94 33.65
N SER A 536 27.90 8.95 34.15
CA SER A 536 27.85 9.35 35.56
C SER A 536 26.43 9.72 35.98
N ARG A 537 25.72 10.52 35.17
CA ARG A 537 24.35 10.93 35.46
C ARG A 537 23.36 9.76 35.46
N THR A 538 23.43 8.87 34.47
CA THR A 538 22.59 7.65 34.48
C THR A 538 22.88 6.80 35.72
N CYS A 539 24.13 6.68 36.15
CA CYS A 539 24.50 5.93 37.35
C CYS A 539 24.01 6.61 38.64
N GLU A 540 24.10 7.94 38.72
CA GLU A 540 23.56 8.74 39.82
C GLU A 540 22.05 8.54 39.97
N VAL A 541 21.29 8.58 38.86
CA VAL A 541 19.82 8.34 38.88
C VAL A 541 19.50 6.93 39.38
N ILE A 542 20.26 5.90 38.94
CA ILE A 542 20.08 4.53 39.45
C ILE A 542 20.36 4.45 40.95
N LYS A 543 21.43 5.11 41.41
CA LYS A 543 21.81 5.13 42.83
C LYS A 543 20.79 5.87 43.69
N GLU A 544 20.31 7.03 43.25
CA GLU A 544 19.33 7.86 43.98
C GLU A 544 18.01 7.11 44.22
N GLN A 545 17.58 6.27 43.30
CA GLN A 545 16.33 5.51 43.41
C GLN A 545 16.50 4.10 44.00
N ASN A 546 17.74 3.61 44.17
CA ASN A 546 17.99 2.29 44.76
C ASN A 546 17.78 2.33 46.28
N LYS A 547 16.84 1.52 46.76
CA LYS A 547 16.40 1.52 48.17
C LYS A 547 17.21 0.58 49.07
N VAL A 548 18.14 -0.18 48.50
CA VAL A 548 18.77 -1.34 49.17
C VAL A 548 20.29 -1.18 49.31
N SER A 549 20.94 -0.52 48.36
CA SER A 549 22.39 -0.38 48.27
C SER A 549 22.84 0.94 48.90
N ASN A 550 23.71 0.87 49.91
CA ASN A 550 24.33 2.05 50.52
C ASN A 550 25.86 2.05 50.26
N ARG A 551 26.25 2.23 49.00
CA ARG A 551 27.65 2.22 48.55
C ARG A 551 28.01 3.49 47.78
N GLU A 552 29.26 3.92 47.89
CA GLU A 552 29.78 5.06 47.12
C GLU A 552 29.95 4.70 45.64
N LEU A 553 29.80 5.71 44.78
CA LEU A 553 29.92 5.58 43.34
C LEU A 553 31.39 5.75 42.93
N THR A 554 32.00 4.73 42.33
CA THR A 554 33.38 4.80 41.82
C THR A 554 33.38 5.20 40.35
N ARG A 555 33.94 6.37 40.03
CA ARG A 555 34.13 6.83 38.65
C ARG A 555 35.49 6.34 38.13
N ASP A 556 35.49 5.54 37.07
CA ASP A 556 36.71 5.00 36.46
C ASP A 556 36.88 5.53 35.02
N PRO A 557 37.93 6.32 34.73
CA PRO A 557 38.23 6.80 33.37
C PRO A 557 38.45 5.69 32.34
N ARG A 558 38.79 4.47 32.76
CA ARG A 558 38.90 3.31 31.87
C ARG A 558 37.56 2.84 31.33
N LEU A 559 36.43 3.33 31.85
CA LEU A 559 35.09 3.02 31.33
C LEU A 559 34.61 4.01 30.25
N ARG A 560 35.43 4.98 29.82
CA ARG A 560 35.06 5.94 28.76
C ARG A 560 34.82 5.27 27.40
N GLU A 561 34.00 5.90 26.55
CA GLU A 561 33.81 5.48 25.15
C GLU A 561 35.13 5.54 24.36
N ARG A 562 35.19 4.97 23.15
CA ARG A 562 36.36 5.08 22.28
C ARG A 562 36.79 6.54 22.06
N ALA A 563 38.05 6.85 22.33
CA ALA A 563 38.67 8.13 21.98
C ALA A 563 38.83 8.22 20.45
N TYR A 564 38.17 9.19 19.83
CA TYR A 564 38.28 9.44 18.39
C TYR A 564 39.26 10.56 18.06
N GLY A 565 39.90 11.17 19.07
CA GLY A 565 40.95 12.17 18.89
C GLY A 565 40.46 13.37 18.09
N ILE A 566 41.19 13.74 17.04
CA ILE A 566 40.83 14.86 16.16
C ILE A 566 39.45 14.72 15.47
N PHE A 567 38.83 13.54 15.50
CA PHE A 567 37.50 13.30 14.94
C PHE A 567 36.36 13.46 15.93
N GLU A 568 36.65 13.76 17.20
CA GLU A 568 35.61 14.06 18.18
C GLU A 568 34.85 15.33 17.79
N GLY A 569 33.51 15.26 17.83
CA GLY A 569 32.65 16.35 17.36
C GLY A 569 32.58 16.51 15.84
N LYS A 570 33.22 15.63 15.07
CA LYS A 570 33.11 15.59 13.60
C LYS A 570 32.07 14.53 13.18
N SER A 571 31.58 14.66 11.96
CA SER A 571 30.61 13.70 11.41
C SER A 571 31.23 12.32 11.21
N LYS A 572 30.42 11.27 11.35
CA LYS A 572 30.86 9.87 11.16
C LYS A 572 31.43 9.66 9.77
N THR A 573 30.84 10.36 8.80
CA THR A 573 31.26 10.41 7.41
C THR A 573 32.68 10.96 7.26
N TYR A 574 33.06 11.98 8.03
CA TYR A 574 34.41 12.54 8.01
C TYR A 574 35.45 11.53 8.50
N TYR A 575 35.15 10.80 9.58
CA TYR A 575 35.98 9.69 10.07
C TYR A 575 36.10 8.55 9.02
N LEU A 576 34.97 8.09 8.47
CA LEU A 576 34.94 7.02 7.46
C LEU A 576 35.65 7.41 6.15
N THR A 577 35.58 8.68 5.76
CA THR A 577 36.28 9.20 4.58
C THR A 577 37.80 9.21 4.80
N THR A 578 38.24 9.56 6.01
CA THR A 578 39.66 9.57 6.37
C THR A 578 40.24 8.15 6.43
N LEU A 579 39.47 7.18 6.95
CA LEU A 579 39.79 5.75 6.90
C LEU A 579 39.99 5.24 5.46
N LYS A 580 39.05 5.57 4.56
CA LYS A 580 39.13 5.20 3.15
C LYS A 580 40.34 5.82 2.45
N LYS A 581 40.65 7.09 2.72
CA LYS A 581 41.85 7.76 2.19
C LYS A 581 43.14 7.11 2.69
N ALA A 582 43.16 6.66 3.94
CA ALA A 582 44.29 5.97 4.54
C ALA A 582 44.41 4.49 4.11
N LYS A 583 43.45 3.94 3.35
CA LYS A 583 43.36 2.51 2.97
C LYS A 583 43.49 1.55 4.16
N LYS A 584 43.02 1.95 5.34
CA LYS A 584 43.05 1.14 6.56
C LYS A 584 41.64 0.74 6.98
N LEU A 585 41.50 -0.47 7.51
CA LEU A 585 40.25 -0.90 8.16
C LEU A 585 40.05 -0.11 9.46
N SER A 586 38.79 0.07 9.88
CA SER A 586 38.44 0.75 11.14
C SER A 586 39.06 0.07 12.38
N THR A 587 39.28 -1.25 12.28
CA THR A 587 39.95 -2.10 13.28
C THR A 587 41.45 -1.84 13.37
N GLU A 588 42.08 -1.36 12.30
CA GLU A 588 43.53 -1.19 12.15
C GLU A 588 43.99 0.27 12.16
N TYR A 589 43.05 1.20 12.34
CA TYR A 589 43.31 2.63 12.31
C TYR A 589 43.22 3.26 13.69
N THR A 590 44.33 3.88 14.09
CA THR A 590 44.41 4.74 15.28
C THR A 590 44.16 6.19 14.85
N PRO A 591 43.06 6.82 15.31
CA PRO A 591 42.85 8.24 15.12
C PRO A 591 44.02 9.07 15.69
N PRO A 592 44.50 10.12 15.00
CA PRO A 592 45.45 11.05 15.61
C PRO A 592 44.88 11.64 16.90
N GLY A 593 45.61 11.49 18.01
CA GLY A 593 45.15 11.90 19.35
C GLY A 593 44.01 11.07 19.93
N GLY A 594 43.63 9.95 19.31
CA GLY A 594 42.62 9.01 19.80
C GLY A 594 43.19 7.59 19.97
N GLU A 595 42.31 6.60 20.12
CA GLU A 595 42.72 5.22 20.38
C GLU A 595 42.27 4.24 19.28
N SER A 596 43.08 3.19 19.09
CA SER A 596 42.77 2.05 18.23
C SER A 596 41.75 1.13 18.89
N LEU A 597 41.12 0.24 18.10
CA LEU A 597 40.18 -0.73 18.67
C LEU A 597 40.89 -1.72 19.62
N GLN A 598 42.15 -2.07 19.33
CA GLN A 598 42.99 -2.90 20.20
C GLN A 598 43.31 -2.20 21.52
N GLN A 599 43.57 -0.89 21.49
CA GLN A 599 43.80 -0.10 22.70
C GLN A 599 42.53 0.01 23.56
N LEU A 600 41.36 0.21 22.93
CA LEU A 600 40.06 0.17 23.62
C LEU A 600 39.81 -1.20 24.26
N ARG A 601 40.05 -2.30 23.53
CA ARG A 601 39.91 -3.66 24.05
C ARG A 601 40.86 -3.91 25.22
N ALA A 602 42.14 -3.54 25.10
CA ALA A 602 43.11 -3.68 26.19
C ALA A 602 42.67 -2.93 27.45
N ARG A 603 42.12 -1.72 27.29
CA ARG A 603 41.57 -0.91 28.39
C ARG A 603 40.34 -1.57 29.05
N ALA A 604 39.45 -2.17 28.26
CA ALA A 604 38.30 -2.92 28.78
C ALA A 604 38.73 -4.19 29.55
N VAL A 605 39.71 -4.92 29.02
CA VAL A 605 40.30 -6.11 29.66
C VAL A 605 40.99 -5.75 30.97
N ASP A 606 41.76 -4.65 30.98
CA ASP A 606 42.46 -4.15 32.16
C ASP A 606 41.48 -3.82 33.30
N PHE A 607 40.42 -3.06 32.99
CA PHE A 607 39.35 -2.80 33.96
C PHE A 607 38.72 -4.09 34.51
N PHE A 608 38.39 -5.05 33.65
CA PHE A 608 37.75 -6.29 34.08
C PHE A 608 38.69 -7.18 34.93
N ARG A 609 39.97 -7.22 34.59
CA ARG A 609 40.99 -7.94 35.37
C ARG A 609 41.15 -7.33 36.76
N ASP A 610 41.20 -6.00 36.84
CA ASP A 610 41.27 -5.29 38.12
C ASP A 610 40.03 -5.52 38.96
N LEU A 611 38.84 -5.49 38.34
CA LEU A 611 37.59 -5.83 39.01
C LEU A 611 37.65 -7.25 39.60
N CYS A 612 38.07 -8.24 38.82
CA CYS A 612 38.23 -9.62 39.30
C CYS A 612 39.25 -9.70 40.44
N THR A 613 40.35 -8.96 40.35
CA THR A 613 41.43 -8.95 41.37
C THR A 613 40.96 -8.33 42.68
N GLN A 614 40.25 -7.19 42.64
CA GLN A 614 39.65 -6.57 43.82
C GLN A 614 38.66 -7.51 44.50
N LEU A 615 37.88 -8.26 43.72
CA LEU A 615 36.91 -9.20 44.26
C LEU A 615 37.54 -10.50 44.78
N ARG A 616 38.68 -10.95 44.23
CA ARG A 616 39.48 -12.07 44.80
C ARG A 616 40.00 -11.77 46.21
N GLN A 617 40.41 -10.54 46.47
CA GLN A 617 40.87 -10.13 47.81
C GLN A 617 39.76 -10.23 48.87
N LEU A 618 38.49 -10.16 48.47
CA LEU A 618 37.33 -10.38 49.36
C LEU A 618 37.12 -11.87 49.69
N ILE A 619 37.57 -12.80 48.84
CA ILE A 619 37.53 -14.25 49.10
C ILE A 619 38.58 -14.61 50.15
N GLY A 620 39.81 -14.09 50.03
CA GLY A 620 40.90 -14.34 50.98
C GLY A 620 40.65 -13.80 52.38
N SER A 621 39.99 -12.65 52.50
CA SER A 621 39.65 -12.03 53.80
C SER A 621 38.50 -12.71 54.56
N GLN A 622 37.73 -13.61 53.92
CA GLN A 622 36.72 -14.44 54.59
C GLN A 622 37.32 -15.73 55.19
N HIS A 623 38.47 -16.21 54.69
CA HIS A 623 39.10 -17.45 55.17
C HIS A 623 40.03 -17.26 56.39
N ASP A 624 40.51 -16.04 56.66
CA ASP A 624 41.37 -15.73 57.81
C ASP A 624 40.60 -15.31 59.09
N GLY A 625 39.27 -15.50 59.12
CA GLY A 625 38.38 -15.11 60.22
C GLY A 625 38.22 -16.13 61.36
N ASN A 626 39.14 -17.10 61.49
CA ASN A 626 39.07 -18.13 62.53
C ASN A 626 40.34 -18.14 63.39
N THR A 627 40.62 -17.01 64.05
CA THR A 627 41.42 -17.00 65.29
C THR A 627 40.79 -16.08 66.32
N CYS A 628 40.49 -16.67 67.45
CA CYS A 628 40.06 -16.04 68.67
C CYS A 628 41.20 -15.15 69.19
N ASP A 629 40.96 -13.87 69.43
CA ASP A 629 41.40 -13.18 70.66
C ASP A 629 40.82 -11.76 70.72
N ASN A 630 39.99 -11.52 71.74
CA ASN A 630 39.69 -10.18 72.23
C ASN A 630 40.97 -9.62 72.88
N PRO A 631 41.32 -8.34 72.70
CA PRO A 631 40.90 -7.39 73.73
C PRO A 631 40.65 -5.92 73.27
N MET A 632 39.74 -5.29 74.03
CA MET A 632 39.74 -3.91 74.54
C MET A 632 39.79 -2.70 73.60
N ASP A 633 38.63 -2.02 73.56
CA ASP A 633 38.41 -0.61 73.87
C ASP A 633 39.66 0.29 74.06
N VAL A 634 40.01 1.11 73.06
CA VAL A 634 40.58 2.46 73.27
C VAL A 634 40.26 3.36 72.07
N ASN A 635 39.43 4.37 72.33
CA ASN A 635 39.23 5.56 71.48
C ASN A 635 40.52 6.41 71.47
N PRO A 636 40.92 7.02 70.33
CA PRO A 636 41.33 8.41 70.46
C PRO A 636 40.89 9.33 69.32
N THR A 637 40.36 10.47 69.79
CA THR A 637 40.21 11.76 69.13
C THR A 637 41.53 12.37 68.62
N ARG A 638 41.41 13.18 67.55
CA ARG A 638 42.16 14.43 67.20
C ARG A 638 43.70 14.44 67.39
N ARG A 639 44.44 14.72 66.30
CA ARG A 639 45.22 15.98 66.07
C ARG A 639 46.22 15.91 64.90
N HIS A 640 46.19 16.98 64.08
CA HIS A 640 47.27 17.80 63.52
C HIS A 640 48.50 17.25 62.74
N ASN A 641 48.66 17.86 61.56
CA ASN A 641 49.82 18.56 60.97
C ASN A 641 51.15 17.83 60.70
N ALA A 642 51.59 17.88 59.43
CA ALA A 642 52.79 18.58 58.91
C ALA A 642 52.91 18.25 57.40
N ALA A 643 52.80 19.18 56.46
CA ALA A 643 53.75 20.23 56.05
C ALA A 643 55.05 19.70 55.42
N SER A 644 55.20 19.87 54.10
CA SER A 644 56.48 20.20 53.46
C SER A 644 56.25 20.97 52.16
N PHE A 645 56.74 22.20 52.17
CA PHE A 645 56.87 23.20 51.10
C PHE A 645 57.87 22.78 50.01
N SER A 646 57.64 23.22 48.78
CA SER A 646 58.68 23.92 47.98
C SER A 646 58.07 24.72 46.84
N SER A 647 58.39 26.01 46.84
CA SER A 647 58.03 27.08 45.91
C SER A 647 59.00 27.21 44.73
N SER A 648 58.55 27.71 43.58
CA SER A 648 59.25 28.80 42.86
C SER A 648 58.39 29.42 41.75
N ASN A 649 58.26 30.75 41.83
CA ASN A 649 57.67 31.68 40.87
C ASN A 649 58.43 31.77 39.55
N GLY A 650 57.76 32.32 38.52
CA GLY A 650 58.44 32.94 37.37
C GLY A 650 57.49 33.36 36.24
N SER A 651 56.87 34.52 36.37
CA SER A 651 56.43 35.33 35.22
C SER A 651 57.64 36.10 34.63
N PRO A 652 57.55 36.57 33.37
CA PRO A 652 57.43 38.01 33.22
C PRO A 652 56.53 38.48 32.05
N SER A 653 56.07 39.71 32.23
CA SER A 653 55.47 40.67 31.31
C SER A 653 56.40 41.11 30.15
N GLY A 654 55.82 41.56 29.03
CA GLY A 654 56.56 42.27 27.97
C GLY A 654 55.66 42.88 26.89
N ASN A 655 55.73 44.20 26.78
CA ASN A 655 54.86 45.14 26.05
C ASN A 655 55.29 45.47 24.60
N PHE A 656 54.35 45.98 23.79
CA PHE A 656 54.44 46.98 22.69
C PHE A 656 55.25 46.71 21.37
N VAL A 657 54.65 47.03 20.20
CA VAL A 657 54.94 48.18 19.28
C VAL A 657 54.25 48.01 17.88
N PHE A 658 53.84 49.16 17.32
CA PHE A 658 53.19 49.47 16.02
C PHE A 658 54.10 49.42 14.76
N GLY A 659 53.47 49.41 13.56
CA GLY A 659 54.02 49.87 12.25
C GLY A 659 53.25 49.25 11.07
N GLU A 660 52.41 49.96 10.31
CA GLU A 660 52.72 50.76 9.09
C GLU A 660 53.62 50.02 8.07
N SER A 661 53.49 50.06 6.75
CA SER A 661 52.54 50.60 5.76
C SER A 661 52.96 50.06 4.37
N CYS A 662 52.19 50.38 3.33
CA CYS A 662 52.30 50.11 1.88
C CYS A 662 53.70 49.97 1.23
N CYS A 663 53.78 49.22 0.11
CA CYS A 663 53.96 49.77 -1.25
C CYS A 663 54.15 48.71 -2.35
N ASP A 664 53.46 48.99 -3.46
CA ASP A 664 53.60 48.65 -4.89
C ASP A 664 54.81 47.88 -5.45
N ALA A 665 54.54 47.07 -6.50
CA ALA A 665 55.00 47.36 -7.88
C ALA A 665 54.54 46.29 -8.92
N SER A 666 53.51 46.65 -9.69
CA SER A 666 53.44 46.83 -11.16
C SER A 666 54.18 45.95 -12.19
N LEU A 667 53.49 45.87 -13.36
CA LEU A 667 53.91 45.64 -14.77
C LEU A 667 53.77 44.20 -15.31
N MET A 668 53.30 43.93 -16.53
CA MET A 668 52.51 44.61 -17.57
C MET A 668 52.35 43.60 -18.72
N GLY A 669 51.31 43.71 -19.55
CA GLY A 669 51.29 43.04 -20.87
C GLY A 669 49.90 42.78 -21.44
N ALA A 670 49.44 43.67 -22.31
CA ALA A 670 48.18 43.64 -23.05
C ALA A 670 48.36 43.18 -24.50
N GLN A 671 47.30 42.64 -25.13
CA GLN A 671 46.78 42.96 -26.50
C GLN A 671 45.60 42.03 -26.84
N GLN A 672 44.38 42.57 -27.03
CA GLN A 672 43.66 42.80 -28.32
C GLN A 672 43.46 41.51 -29.14
N GLY A 673 42.28 41.02 -29.55
CA GLY A 673 40.96 41.60 -29.81
C GLY A 673 40.54 41.15 -31.22
N LEU A 674 39.35 40.57 -31.43
CA LEU A 674 38.56 40.60 -32.69
C LEU A 674 37.31 39.69 -32.63
N VAL A 675 36.22 40.25 -33.15
CA VAL A 675 34.91 39.64 -33.45
C VAL A 675 35.00 38.84 -34.76
N PRO A 676 34.23 37.75 -34.93
CA PRO A 676 33.33 37.70 -36.09
C PRO A 676 31.93 37.09 -35.80
N THR A 677 30.92 37.78 -36.33
CA THR A 677 29.73 37.32 -37.08
C THR A 677 29.26 35.86 -37.04
N GLU A 678 27.92 35.70 -36.94
CA GLU A 678 27.12 34.49 -37.10
C GLU A 678 27.37 33.67 -38.39
N PRO A 679 26.92 32.40 -38.47
CA PRO A 679 25.53 32.16 -38.89
C PRO A 679 24.77 31.05 -38.11
N CYS A 680 23.43 31.19 -38.15
CA CYS A 680 22.36 30.21 -37.98
C CYS A 680 22.71 28.71 -37.90
N CYS A 681 22.11 28.01 -36.93
CA CYS A 681 21.46 26.71 -37.13
C CYS A 681 20.49 26.42 -35.98
N THR A 682 19.23 26.80 -36.16
CA THR A 682 18.10 26.38 -35.32
C THR A 682 17.57 25.06 -35.88
N ILE A 683 17.58 23.99 -35.09
CA ILE A 683 16.86 22.75 -35.38
C ILE A 683 15.60 22.74 -34.52
N VAL A 684 14.46 22.96 -35.16
CA VAL A 684 13.11 22.67 -34.61
C VAL A 684 12.63 21.39 -35.30
N PRO A 685 12.06 20.41 -34.59
CA PRO A 685 11.48 19.23 -35.22
C PRO A 685 10.13 19.55 -35.88
N GLU A 686 10.00 19.11 -37.13
CA GLU A 686 8.80 19.18 -37.97
C GLU A 686 7.61 18.43 -37.34
N VAL A 687 6.47 19.12 -37.27
CA VAL A 687 5.13 18.53 -37.23
C VAL A 687 4.48 18.88 -38.56
N THR A 688 4.25 17.88 -39.40
CA THR A 688 3.52 18.01 -40.66
C THR A 688 2.01 18.01 -40.39
N HIS A 689 1.34 19.14 -40.57
CA HIS A 689 -0.03 19.17 -41.11
C HIS A 689 -0.22 20.42 -41.96
N THR A 690 -0.70 20.16 -43.17
CA THR A 690 -0.93 21.09 -44.28
C THR A 690 -1.93 22.18 -43.93
N ASN A 691 -1.54 23.43 -44.21
CA ASN A 691 -2.37 24.62 -44.11
C ASN A 691 -2.70 25.13 -45.52
N SER A 692 -3.95 25.53 -45.73
CA SER A 692 -4.38 26.55 -46.70
C SER A 692 -5.39 27.40 -45.93
N GLY A 693 -5.24 28.68 -45.64
CA GLY A 693 -4.42 29.73 -46.24
C GLY A 693 -5.36 30.89 -46.55
N SER A 694 -5.40 31.92 -45.70
CA SER A 694 -5.70 33.30 -46.12
C SER A 694 -5.57 34.28 -44.95
N THR A 695 -4.71 35.25 -45.18
CA THR A 695 -4.34 36.45 -44.43
C THR A 695 -5.49 37.46 -44.28
N SER A 696 -5.57 38.17 -43.15
CA SER A 696 -5.34 39.62 -43.11
C SER A 696 -5.37 40.17 -41.69
N SER A 697 -4.50 41.15 -41.51
CA SER A 697 -4.12 41.89 -40.31
C SER A 697 -4.97 43.12 -40.06
N SER A 698 -5.18 43.49 -38.80
CA SER A 698 -4.98 44.86 -38.30
C SER A 698 -5.09 44.90 -36.78
N GLY A 699 -4.20 45.66 -36.16
CA GLY A 699 -4.20 45.91 -34.72
C GLY A 699 -4.40 47.39 -34.40
N CYS A 700 -4.38 47.62 -33.09
CA CYS A 700 -4.01 48.85 -32.37
C CYS A 700 -5.11 49.79 -31.86
N SER A 701 -4.84 50.29 -30.63
CA SER A 701 -5.32 51.52 -29.95
C SER A 701 -6.78 51.55 -29.47
N SER A 702 -7.19 52.14 -28.32
CA SER A 702 -6.55 53.01 -27.32
C SER A 702 -7.54 53.33 -26.18
N MET A 703 -7.01 53.61 -24.98
CA MET A 703 -7.40 54.64 -24.00
C MET A 703 -8.82 54.69 -23.35
N THR A 704 -8.81 54.36 -22.05
CA THR A 704 -9.26 55.10 -20.84
C THR A 704 -10.15 56.36 -20.90
N ALA A 705 -11.18 56.33 -20.02
CA ALA A 705 -11.56 57.30 -18.96
C ALA A 705 -12.81 58.21 -19.10
N ASP A 706 -13.49 58.33 -17.93
CA ASP A 706 -14.49 59.30 -17.42
C ASP A 706 -15.97 59.17 -17.88
N GLY A 707 -17.00 59.24 -17.02
CA GLY A 707 -17.12 59.44 -15.57
C GLY A 707 -18.59 59.36 -15.06
N ASN A 708 -18.74 59.01 -13.78
CA ASN A 708 -19.76 59.29 -12.70
C ASN A 708 -21.12 60.01 -12.97
N PRO A 709 -22.07 60.13 -11.99
CA PRO A 709 -22.40 59.35 -10.77
C PRO A 709 -23.92 59.03 -10.64
N ASP A 710 -24.31 58.18 -9.67
CA ASP A 710 -25.39 58.47 -8.69
C ASP A 710 -25.61 57.28 -7.72
N ALA A 711 -25.75 57.60 -6.43
CA ALA A 711 -26.18 56.75 -5.30
C ALA A 711 -27.51 57.33 -4.76
N PRO A 712 -28.21 56.79 -3.72
CA PRO A 712 -27.91 55.65 -2.83
C PRO A 712 -29.11 54.71 -2.56
N ASP A 713 -28.90 53.60 -1.82
CA ASP A 713 -29.58 53.36 -0.53
C ASP A 713 -29.20 52.01 0.11
N THR A 714 -28.95 52.09 1.41
CA THR A 714 -28.60 51.03 2.36
C THR A 714 -29.80 50.22 2.83
N LEU A 715 -29.66 48.90 3.00
CA LEU A 715 -30.46 48.11 3.95
C LEU A 715 -29.67 46.89 4.47
N ASN A 716 -29.80 46.67 5.78
CA ASN A 716 -29.07 45.76 6.64
C ASN A 716 -29.69 44.34 6.71
N LEU A 717 -28.82 43.31 6.73
CA LEU A 717 -28.84 42.04 7.52
C LEU A 717 -29.95 40.99 7.24
N PRO A 718 -29.87 39.71 7.73
CA PRO A 718 -28.74 38.95 8.34
C PRO A 718 -28.55 37.47 7.85
N GLY A 719 -27.41 36.87 8.23
CA GLY A 719 -27.32 35.63 9.04
C GLY A 719 -27.72 34.27 8.44
N CYS A 720 -26.71 33.43 8.17
CA CYS A 720 -26.84 31.97 7.99
C CYS A 720 -27.16 31.25 9.32
N PRO A 721 -28.03 30.22 9.34
CA PRO A 721 -28.12 29.28 10.44
C PRO A 721 -27.34 27.99 10.14
N ALA A 722 -26.60 27.52 11.14
CA ALA A 722 -26.17 26.13 11.28
C ALA A 722 -27.34 25.22 11.69
N PRO A 723 -27.21 23.90 11.47
CA PRO A 723 -27.60 22.91 12.49
C PRO A 723 -26.63 21.71 12.50
N CYS A 724 -26.63 20.71 13.39
CA CYS A 724 -27.06 20.44 14.76
C CYS A 724 -26.42 19.07 15.11
N LYS A 725 -26.21 18.78 16.40
CA LYS A 725 -25.66 17.51 16.93
C LYS A 725 -26.72 16.42 17.14
N ASP A 726 -26.27 15.16 17.06
CA ASP A 726 -26.64 13.89 17.77
C ASP A 726 -28.14 13.53 17.92
N SER A 727 -28.68 12.33 17.65
CA SER A 727 -28.27 10.90 17.82
C SER A 727 -29.49 10.01 17.35
N PRO A 728 -29.68 8.72 17.72
CA PRO A 728 -28.97 7.46 17.44
C PRO A 728 -29.86 6.39 16.74
N VAL A 729 -29.30 5.36 16.07
CA VAL A 729 -30.01 4.07 15.82
C VAL A 729 -29.04 2.88 15.81
N ASP A 730 -29.41 1.86 16.60
CA ASP A 730 -28.86 0.50 16.75
C ASP A 730 -28.80 -0.34 15.46
N GLY A 731 -27.93 -1.36 15.44
CA GLY A 731 -28.08 -2.46 14.48
C GLY A 731 -26.89 -3.40 14.28
N ASN A 732 -26.66 -4.28 15.27
CA ASN A 732 -26.01 -5.61 15.18
C ASN A 732 -25.46 -6.08 13.81
N VAL A 733 -24.13 -6.29 13.73
CA VAL A 733 -23.56 -7.35 12.88
C VAL A 733 -22.75 -8.29 13.75
N ARG A 734 -23.31 -9.48 13.95
CA ARG A 734 -22.69 -10.64 14.61
C ARG A 734 -21.53 -11.14 13.75
N CYS A 735 -20.35 -11.26 14.35
CA CYS A 735 -19.28 -12.11 13.84
C CYS A 735 -19.67 -13.58 14.08
N VAL A 736 -19.72 -14.37 13.01
CA VAL A 736 -19.81 -15.83 13.09
C VAL A 736 -18.40 -16.38 12.87
N THR A 737 -17.78 -16.80 13.96
CA THR A 737 -16.67 -17.75 14.00
C THR A 737 -17.27 -19.16 13.89
N ASP A 738 -16.84 -19.98 12.93
CA ASP A 738 -16.06 -21.19 13.25
C ASP A 738 -15.87 -22.19 12.08
N LEU A 739 -14.64 -22.73 12.08
CA LEU A 739 -14.18 -24.08 11.73
C LEU A 739 -14.11 -24.53 10.25
N GLY A 740 -12.87 -24.87 9.85
CA GLY A 740 -12.55 -25.70 8.69
C GLY A 740 -11.05 -25.82 8.45
N SER A 741 -10.38 -26.73 9.16
CA SER A 741 -9.00 -27.17 8.90
C SER A 741 -8.80 -27.71 7.48
N PRO A 742 -7.57 -27.65 6.92
CA PRO A 742 -7.00 -28.84 6.28
C PRO A 742 -5.52 -29.03 6.67
N LEU A 743 -5.14 -30.21 7.15
CA LEU A 743 -4.63 -31.36 6.38
C LEU A 743 -3.20 -31.16 5.82
N SER A 744 -2.41 -32.17 6.18
CA SER A 744 -0.99 -32.41 6.12
C SER A 744 -0.40 -32.69 4.73
N GLU A 745 0.91 -32.40 4.64
CA GLU A 745 1.97 -33.02 3.80
C GLU A 745 2.14 -32.62 2.31
N PRO A 746 3.33 -32.81 1.69
CA PRO A 746 4.65 -33.19 2.23
C PRO A 746 5.84 -32.27 1.80
N SER A 747 6.93 -32.37 2.55
CA SER A 747 8.27 -31.85 2.25
C SER A 747 9.03 -32.70 1.22
N PRO A 748 9.83 -32.12 0.31
CA PRO A 748 10.78 -32.89 -0.50
C PRO A 748 12.19 -32.94 0.14
N SER A 749 12.61 -34.18 0.39
CA SER A 749 13.95 -34.78 0.17
C SER A 749 15.23 -33.99 0.51
N LEU A 750 15.93 -34.55 1.51
CA LEU A 750 17.39 -34.53 1.67
C LEU A 750 18.11 -35.11 0.43
N GLU A 751 19.18 -34.44 0.00
CA GLU A 751 20.35 -35.07 -0.61
C GLU A 751 21.62 -34.69 0.17
N SER A 752 22.43 -35.73 0.36
CA SER A 752 23.63 -35.88 1.18
C SER A 752 24.92 -35.43 0.48
N VAL A 753 25.86 -34.84 1.23
CA VAL A 753 27.32 -34.92 0.99
C VAL A 753 28.00 -34.81 2.38
N SER A 754 28.25 -35.94 3.07
CA SER A 754 29.56 -36.60 3.25
C SER A 754 30.65 -35.69 3.88
N SER A 755 30.91 -35.82 5.18
CA SER A 755 31.97 -36.67 5.79
C SER A 755 33.35 -36.01 5.84
N PHE A 756 33.78 -35.67 7.04
CA PHE A 756 35.17 -35.77 7.48
C PHE A 756 35.16 -36.28 8.93
N GLU A 757 35.64 -37.51 9.10
CA GLU A 757 36.06 -38.10 10.37
C GLU A 757 37.52 -37.75 10.68
N ASP A 758 37.95 -38.20 11.86
CA ASP A 758 39.29 -38.23 12.48
C ASP A 758 39.60 -37.03 13.40
N ASP A 759 40.05 -37.19 14.66
CA ASP A 759 40.38 -38.40 15.41
C ASP A 759 40.51 -38.10 16.93
N TYR A 760 40.57 -39.18 17.69
CA TYR A 760 40.66 -39.38 19.15
C TYR A 760 41.48 -38.43 20.05
N GLY A 761 41.07 -38.34 21.33
CA GLY A 761 41.98 -38.06 22.44
C GLY A 761 41.34 -38.00 23.84
N ARG A 762 41.49 -39.07 24.64
CA ARG A 762 41.18 -39.09 26.08
C ARG A 762 42.07 -38.08 26.83
N GLY A 763 41.46 -37.34 27.76
CA GLY A 763 42.16 -36.65 28.83
C GLY A 763 41.15 -36.20 29.88
N GLY A 764 41.11 -36.90 31.02
CA GLY A 764 40.38 -36.43 32.19
C GLY A 764 40.99 -35.12 32.66
N ILE A 765 40.17 -34.09 32.74
CA ILE A 765 40.50 -32.82 33.40
C ILE A 765 39.38 -32.65 34.42
N GLY A 766 39.71 -32.67 35.71
CA GLY A 766 38.75 -32.32 36.75
C GLY A 766 38.16 -30.94 36.44
N GLU A 767 36.85 -30.78 36.60
CA GLU A 767 36.26 -29.45 36.48
C GLU A 767 36.92 -28.52 37.52
N PRO A 768 37.36 -27.32 37.14
CA PRO A 768 37.91 -26.36 38.10
C PRO A 768 36.85 -26.05 39.16
N VAL A 769 37.22 -26.23 40.43
CA VAL A 769 36.39 -25.86 41.58
C VAL A 769 36.48 -24.34 41.73
N PHE A 770 35.34 -23.65 41.59
CA PHE A 770 35.28 -22.19 41.74
C PHE A 770 34.88 -21.83 43.17
N ASP A 771 35.65 -20.93 43.79
CA ASP A 771 35.49 -20.56 45.20
C ASP A 771 34.37 -19.53 45.44
N ALA A 772 33.99 -18.74 44.42
CA ALA A 772 32.94 -17.73 44.56
C ALA A 772 32.27 -17.33 43.24
N ASN A 773 31.02 -16.86 43.33
CA ASN A 773 30.29 -16.25 42.21
C ASN A 773 30.08 -14.74 42.43
N ILE A 774 30.25 -13.94 41.36
CA ILE A 774 29.96 -12.50 41.31
C ILE A 774 28.87 -12.27 40.26
N ARG A 775 27.85 -11.48 40.57
CA ARG A 775 26.84 -11.07 39.60
C ARG A 775 27.13 -9.65 39.12
N THR A 776 27.45 -9.47 37.84
CA THR A 776 27.70 -8.16 37.24
C THR A 776 26.49 -7.71 36.44
N THR A 777 25.94 -6.56 36.81
CA THR A 777 24.86 -5.86 36.12
C THR A 777 25.46 -4.68 35.35
N ILE A 778 25.27 -4.66 34.03
CA ILE A 778 25.92 -3.70 33.13
C ILE A 778 24.86 -2.89 32.40
N VAL A 779 24.99 -1.56 32.42
CA VAL A 779 24.02 -0.63 31.83
C VAL A 779 24.72 0.36 30.89
N ALA A 780 24.14 0.57 29.70
CA ALA A 780 24.61 1.61 28.79
C ALA A 780 23.85 2.93 29.01
N PRO A 781 24.47 4.12 29.12
CA PRO A 781 23.74 5.37 29.17
C PRO A 781 23.23 5.75 27.77
N LYS A 782 22.19 6.58 27.70
CA LYS A 782 21.78 7.20 26.44
C LYS A 782 22.76 8.32 26.07
N THR A 783 23.28 8.30 24.86
CA THR A 783 24.00 9.45 24.27
C THR A 783 23.02 10.56 23.92
N ALA A 784 23.48 11.81 23.81
CA ALA A 784 22.66 12.97 23.45
C ALA A 784 21.75 12.69 22.24
N ASP A 785 20.52 13.21 22.25
CA ASP A 785 19.48 12.89 21.27
C ASP A 785 19.83 13.42 19.88
N HIS A 786 20.46 12.57 19.09
CA HIS A 786 20.74 12.81 17.70
C HIS A 786 20.22 11.61 16.88
N GLY A 787 18.92 11.61 16.61
CA GLY A 787 18.15 10.58 15.88
C GLY A 787 18.77 10.03 14.58
N CYS A 788 19.79 9.20 14.71
CA CYS A 788 19.81 7.97 13.96
C CYS A 788 18.67 7.08 14.48
N PRO A 789 17.98 6.31 13.63
CA PRO A 789 17.40 5.08 14.11
C PRO A 789 18.57 4.24 14.60
N ASN A 790 18.82 4.22 15.92
CA ASN A 790 19.26 2.97 16.50
C ASN A 790 18.20 1.98 16.09
N VAL A 791 18.61 0.91 15.42
CA VAL A 791 17.76 -0.21 15.02
C VAL A 791 16.79 -0.47 16.16
N SER A 792 15.53 -0.06 15.99
CA SER A 792 14.45 -0.56 16.82
C SER A 792 14.37 -2.03 16.45
N LEU A 793 15.03 -2.87 17.23
CA LEU A 793 14.69 -4.29 17.25
C LEU A 793 13.34 -4.37 17.96
N SER A 794 12.25 -4.09 17.26
CA SER A 794 10.92 -4.52 17.69
C SER A 794 10.91 -6.05 17.79
N PRO A 795 10.09 -6.61 18.68
CA PRO A 795 10.24 -7.98 19.19
C PRO A 795 10.04 -8.99 18.08
N ILE A 796 11.04 -9.83 17.86
CA ILE A 796 10.81 -11.15 17.26
C ILE A 796 10.25 -11.99 18.40
N PHE A 797 9.08 -12.59 18.17
CA PHE A 797 8.44 -13.54 19.07
C PHE A 797 9.47 -14.44 19.76
N GLU A 798 9.58 -14.28 21.08
CA GLU A 798 9.97 -15.37 21.96
C GLU A 798 8.96 -16.50 21.77
N HIS A 799 9.48 -17.71 21.62
CA HIS A 799 8.75 -18.85 22.14
C HIS A 799 8.42 -18.55 23.60
N ARG A 800 7.13 -18.47 23.94
CA ARG A 800 6.68 -18.48 25.34
C ARG A 800 7.38 -19.63 26.06
N LEU A 801 8.35 -19.31 26.90
CA LEU A 801 8.56 -20.10 28.11
C LEU A 801 7.51 -19.62 29.12
N PRO A 802 6.75 -20.54 29.74
CA PRO A 802 5.67 -20.17 30.62
C PRO A 802 6.20 -19.35 31.80
N SER A 803 5.46 -18.29 32.13
CA SER A 803 5.59 -17.53 33.37
C SER A 803 5.60 -18.50 34.55
N ILE A 804 6.70 -18.54 35.31
CA ILE A 804 6.70 -19.10 36.65
C ILE A 804 6.02 -18.06 37.55
N SER A 805 4.70 -18.16 37.61
CA SER A 805 3.89 -17.59 38.68
C SER A 805 4.15 -18.40 39.95
N SER A 806 4.50 -17.70 41.04
CA SER A 806 4.20 -18.05 42.44
C SER A 806 4.00 -19.55 42.74
N VAL A 807 5.03 -20.23 43.22
CA VAL A 807 4.86 -21.48 43.96
C VAL A 807 4.87 -21.15 45.45
N SER A 808 3.66 -21.04 46.00
CA SER A 808 3.35 -21.30 47.39
C SER A 808 3.81 -22.70 47.80
N SER A 809 4.50 -22.78 48.94
CA SER A 809 4.51 -23.89 49.91
C SER A 809 4.03 -25.28 49.44
N GLY A 810 4.93 -26.27 49.38
CA GLY A 810 4.52 -27.67 49.43
C GLY A 810 5.48 -28.72 48.84
N ARG A 811 6.36 -29.24 49.70
CA ARG A 811 6.91 -30.62 49.79
C ARG A 811 7.50 -31.33 48.55
N ASN A 812 8.79 -31.64 48.75
CA ASN A 812 9.51 -32.90 48.48
C ASN A 812 9.52 -33.49 47.06
N SER A 813 10.63 -33.25 46.37
CA SER A 813 11.38 -34.33 45.71
C SER A 813 12.88 -34.01 45.73
N SER A 814 13.63 -35.02 46.16
CA SER A 814 15.07 -35.05 46.39
C SER A 814 15.88 -34.76 45.12
N PHE A 815 16.77 -33.78 45.20
CA PHE A 815 17.94 -33.64 44.34
C PHE A 815 19.18 -33.52 45.24
N ASP A 816 20.23 -34.23 44.84
CA ASP A 816 21.54 -34.36 45.50
C ASP A 816 22.10 -33.05 46.05
N ASP A 817 22.60 -33.12 47.28
CA ASP A 817 23.43 -32.11 47.93
C ASP A 817 24.78 -32.00 47.20
N GLY A 818 24.85 -31.09 46.22
CA GLY A 818 26.09 -30.51 45.72
C GLY A 818 26.18 -29.05 46.19
N GLU A 819 27.24 -28.71 46.93
CA GLU A 819 27.49 -27.38 47.50
C GLU A 819 27.20 -26.24 46.51
N ILE A 820 26.25 -25.37 46.86
CA ILE A 820 25.93 -24.17 46.06
C ILE A 820 27.04 -23.13 46.34
N PRO A 821 27.82 -22.68 45.34
CA PRO A 821 28.87 -21.70 45.58
C PRO A 821 28.26 -20.36 45.99
N LEU A 822 28.74 -19.81 47.11
CA LEU A 822 28.24 -18.56 47.71
C LEU A 822 28.31 -17.39 46.72
N LEU A 823 27.23 -16.61 46.60
CA LEU A 823 27.24 -15.35 45.84
C LEU A 823 27.97 -14.28 46.67
N LEU A 824 29.19 -13.96 46.28
CA LEU A 824 30.11 -13.09 47.03
C LEU A 824 29.79 -11.60 46.86
N ALA A 825 29.41 -11.20 45.65
CA ALA A 825 29.19 -9.79 45.30
C ALA A 825 28.21 -9.62 44.14
N GLU A 826 27.45 -8.54 44.17
CA GLU A 826 26.68 -8.04 43.02
C GLU A 826 27.22 -6.64 42.67
N VAL A 827 27.60 -6.43 41.40
CA VAL A 827 28.36 -5.26 40.93
C VAL A 827 27.56 -4.55 39.84
N LEU A 828 27.39 -3.23 39.93
CA LEU A 828 26.82 -2.40 38.87
C LEU A 828 27.93 -1.72 38.07
N VAL A 829 27.91 -1.80 36.74
CA VAL A 829 28.83 -1.09 35.84
C VAL A 829 28.04 -0.27 34.82
N VAL A 830 28.29 1.04 34.75
CA VAL A 830 27.64 1.95 33.76
C VAL A 830 28.68 2.52 32.80
N SER A 831 28.61 2.15 31.51
CA SER A 831 29.60 2.51 30.49
C SER A 831 28.99 2.57 29.08
N HIS A 832 29.72 3.02 28.07
CA HIS A 832 29.20 3.39 26.75
C HIS A 832 29.14 2.23 25.76
N GLY A 833 28.26 2.30 24.76
CA GLY A 833 27.97 1.17 23.87
C GLY A 833 29.17 0.62 23.09
N GLY A 834 30.10 1.46 22.64
CA GLY A 834 31.30 1.01 21.94
C GLY A 834 32.31 0.34 22.86
N PHE A 835 32.49 0.85 24.08
CA PHE A 835 33.29 0.21 25.13
C PHE A 835 32.69 -1.15 25.54
N LEU A 836 31.38 -1.19 25.82
CA LEU A 836 30.69 -2.41 26.27
C LEU A 836 30.73 -3.51 25.22
N LYS A 837 30.62 -3.15 23.93
CA LYS A 837 30.81 -4.10 22.84
C LYS A 837 32.17 -4.79 22.91
N GLU A 838 33.27 -4.04 23.06
CA GLU A 838 34.60 -4.67 23.14
C GLU A 838 34.80 -5.48 24.42
N LEU A 839 34.19 -5.07 25.53
CA LEU A 839 34.15 -5.87 26.76
C LEU A 839 33.41 -7.20 26.55
N PHE A 840 32.27 -7.18 25.87
CA PHE A 840 31.51 -8.41 25.57
C PHE A 840 32.22 -9.29 24.53
N CYS A 841 32.92 -8.71 23.56
CA CYS A 841 33.81 -9.45 22.68
C CYS A 841 34.90 -10.17 23.48
N HIS A 842 35.53 -9.54 24.47
CA HIS A 842 36.48 -10.20 25.36
C HIS A 842 35.84 -11.37 26.12
N PHE A 843 34.63 -11.18 26.67
CA PHE A 843 33.92 -12.25 27.38
C PHE A 843 33.67 -13.48 26.50
N VAL A 844 33.34 -13.28 25.22
CA VAL A 844 33.04 -14.37 24.29
C VAL A 844 34.30 -14.97 23.67
N ASP A 845 35.17 -14.12 23.12
CA ASP A 845 36.32 -14.57 22.32
C ASP A 845 37.47 -15.08 23.20
N ASP A 846 37.73 -14.43 24.34
CA ASP A 846 38.89 -14.74 25.19
C ASP A 846 38.52 -15.60 26.41
N LEU A 847 37.30 -15.43 26.94
CA LEU A 847 36.82 -16.14 28.15
C LEU A 847 35.75 -17.21 27.86
N GLY A 848 35.39 -17.41 26.59
CA GLY A 848 34.50 -18.51 26.16
C GLY A 848 33.04 -18.42 26.63
N CYS A 849 32.57 -17.24 27.04
CA CYS A 849 31.20 -17.04 27.50
C CYS A 849 30.18 -17.31 26.39
N LYS A 850 29.20 -18.18 26.65
CA LYS A 850 28.07 -18.42 25.73
C LYS A 850 27.00 -17.35 25.93
N ILE A 851 26.58 -16.70 24.84
CA ILE A 851 25.57 -15.64 24.84
C ILE A 851 24.21 -16.20 24.38
N PRO A 852 23.11 -15.98 25.11
CA PRO A 852 21.75 -16.28 24.65
C PRO A 852 21.45 -15.56 23.32
N GLY A 853 21.00 -16.31 22.31
CA GLY A 853 20.78 -15.77 20.95
C GLY A 853 22.01 -15.81 20.03
N GLY A 854 23.18 -16.22 20.52
CA GLY A 854 24.38 -16.49 19.72
C GLY A 854 25.40 -15.35 19.66
N ARG A 855 26.59 -15.66 19.10
CA ARG A 855 27.77 -14.76 19.07
C ARG A 855 27.49 -13.38 18.48
N GLY A 856 26.55 -13.28 17.54
CA GLY A 856 26.18 -12.02 16.88
C GLY A 856 25.70 -10.94 17.84
N TYR A 857 25.10 -11.29 18.98
CA TYR A 857 24.60 -10.34 19.98
C TYR A 857 25.72 -9.60 20.75
N ALA A 858 26.86 -10.26 20.98
CA ALA A 858 28.03 -9.62 21.58
C ALA A 858 28.69 -8.59 20.64
N LEU A 859 28.53 -8.75 19.33
CA LEU A 859 29.07 -7.84 18.31
C LEU A 859 28.22 -6.58 18.10
N GLN A 860 27.03 -6.52 18.71
CA GLN A 860 26.14 -5.37 18.65
C GLN A 860 26.55 -4.32 19.68
N VAL A 861 26.32 -3.05 19.34
CA VAL A 861 26.47 -1.95 20.30
C VAL A 861 25.31 -2.04 21.29
N SER A 862 25.62 -1.99 22.58
CA SER A 862 24.58 -2.07 23.62
C SER A 862 23.52 -0.98 23.44
N PRO A 863 22.21 -1.33 23.51
CA PRO A 863 21.16 -0.34 23.38
C PRO A 863 21.17 0.61 24.58
N ASN A 864 20.70 1.84 24.38
CA ASN A 864 20.60 2.85 25.44
C ASN A 864 19.78 2.31 26.60
N THR A 865 20.30 2.45 27.82
CA THR A 865 19.78 1.88 29.07
C THR A 865 19.58 0.37 29.07
N GLY A 866 20.09 -0.33 28.05
CA GLY A 866 20.07 -1.77 27.94
C GLY A 866 20.80 -2.43 29.11
N LEU A 867 20.16 -3.42 29.70
CA LEU A 867 20.63 -4.16 30.85
C LEU A 867 21.25 -5.48 30.41
N SER A 868 22.48 -5.75 30.83
CA SER A 868 23.12 -7.07 30.64
C SER A 868 23.58 -7.62 31.99
N LYS A 869 23.19 -8.87 32.30
CA LYS A 869 23.54 -9.53 33.56
C LYS A 869 24.44 -10.73 33.28
N PHE A 870 25.57 -10.78 33.98
CA PHE A 870 26.55 -11.87 33.90
C PHE A 870 26.83 -12.44 35.29
N THR A 871 27.02 -13.75 35.39
CA THR A 871 27.67 -14.39 36.54
C THR A 871 29.13 -14.64 36.19
N VAL A 872 30.03 -14.15 37.02
CA VAL A 872 31.48 -14.34 36.92
C VAL A 872 31.91 -15.23 38.08
N SER A 873 32.32 -16.46 37.78
CA SER A 873 32.85 -17.42 38.75
C SER A 873 34.36 -17.29 38.81
N ILE A 874 34.89 -17.12 40.02
CA ILE A 874 36.31 -16.87 40.25
C ILE A 874 36.83 -17.90 41.26
N SER A 875 38.01 -18.47 40.97
CA SER A 875 38.80 -19.28 41.90
C SER A 875 39.89 -18.44 42.58
N SER A 876 40.33 -18.91 43.74
CA SER A 876 41.38 -18.36 44.60
C SER A 876 42.78 -18.45 43.95
N GLY A 877 42.95 -19.36 42.98
CA GLY A 877 44.14 -19.45 42.14
C GLY A 877 44.20 -18.40 41.01
N GLU A 878 45.29 -18.39 40.25
CA GLU A 878 45.50 -17.49 39.09
C GLU A 878 44.71 -17.92 37.83
N GLU A 879 43.77 -18.85 37.94
CA GLU A 879 42.97 -19.30 36.80
C GLU A 879 42.07 -18.18 36.23
N PRO A 880 41.81 -18.17 34.92
CA PRO A 880 40.93 -17.19 34.31
C PRO A 880 39.47 -17.35 34.81
N PRO A 881 38.73 -16.25 35.00
CA PRO A 881 37.35 -16.32 35.48
C PRO A 881 36.44 -16.98 34.46
N ARG A 882 35.46 -17.77 34.92
CA ARG A 882 34.41 -18.36 34.07
C ARG A 882 33.19 -17.45 34.03
N LEU A 883 32.67 -17.15 32.84
CA LEU A 883 31.49 -16.29 32.68
C LEU A 883 30.28 -17.06 32.17
N THR A 884 29.12 -16.74 32.76
CA THR A 884 27.80 -17.15 32.29
C THR A 884 26.94 -15.91 32.04
N CYS A 885 26.48 -15.72 30.81
CA CYS A 885 25.56 -14.65 30.47
C CYS A 885 24.12 -15.03 30.87
N LEU A 886 23.50 -14.26 31.76
CA LEU A 886 22.11 -14.46 32.20
C LEU A 886 21.14 -13.73 31.27
N SER A 887 21.46 -12.48 30.91
CA SER A 887 20.73 -11.69 29.93
C SER A 887 21.68 -10.69 29.26
N ILE A 888 21.42 -10.37 27.99
CA ILE A 888 22.19 -9.38 27.24
C ILE A 888 21.22 -8.42 26.55
N HIS A 889 21.52 -7.13 26.60
CA HIS A 889 20.75 -6.08 25.92
C HIS A 889 19.24 -6.06 26.27
N ASP A 890 18.87 -6.48 27.48
CA ASP A 890 17.48 -6.46 27.99
C ASP A 890 16.97 -5.01 28.09
N LYS A 891 15.76 -4.81 27.57
CA LYS A 891 15.11 -3.51 27.38
C LYS A 891 13.63 -3.54 27.76
N ASP A 892 13.20 -4.51 28.55
CA ASP A 892 11.78 -4.68 28.91
C ASP A 892 11.24 -3.45 29.66
N HIS A 893 12.10 -2.79 30.43
CA HIS A 893 11.78 -1.55 31.14
C HIS A 893 11.46 -0.37 30.20
N LEU A 894 11.73 -0.46 28.90
CA LEU A 894 11.48 0.59 27.91
C LEU A 894 10.17 0.41 27.13
N MET A 895 9.45 -0.71 27.30
CA MET A 895 8.26 -1.06 26.50
C MET A 895 7.08 -0.07 26.63
N TYR A 896 7.12 0.87 27.58
CA TYR A 896 6.04 1.82 27.86
C TYR A 896 6.30 3.27 27.39
N ILE A 897 7.48 3.59 26.84
CA ILE A 897 7.81 4.97 26.40
C ILE A 897 7.16 5.33 25.05
N ASP A 898 6.88 4.35 24.17
CA ASP A 898 6.38 4.61 22.82
C ASP A 898 4.88 4.99 22.72
N MET A 899 4.19 5.22 23.85
CA MET A 899 2.74 5.51 23.89
C MET A 899 2.32 6.87 24.48
N GLN A 900 3.25 7.78 24.80
CA GLN A 900 2.90 9.09 25.37
C GLN A 900 3.28 10.25 24.42
N PRO A 901 2.34 11.14 24.02
CA PRO A 901 2.66 12.33 23.26
C PRO A 901 3.46 13.32 24.13
N VAL A 902 4.55 13.86 23.58
CA VAL A 902 5.30 14.97 24.19
C VAL A 902 4.39 16.19 24.25
N GLY A 903 3.94 16.55 25.46
CA GLY A 903 3.20 17.78 25.68
C GLY A 903 2.20 17.72 26.83
N LYS A 904 2.69 17.72 28.07
CA LYS A 904 2.11 18.45 29.22
C LYS A 904 2.97 18.20 30.47
N SER A 905 3.42 19.30 31.08
CA SER A 905 4.02 19.31 32.40
C SER A 905 3.02 18.77 33.43
N VAL A 906 3.41 17.72 34.16
CA VAL A 906 2.68 17.25 35.34
C VAL A 906 3.44 17.74 36.57
N GLN A 907 2.82 18.65 37.33
CA GLN A 907 3.26 18.97 38.68
C GLN A 907 2.98 17.78 39.61
N PRO A 908 3.85 17.52 40.61
CA PRO A 908 3.63 16.42 41.54
C PRO A 908 2.53 16.81 42.54
N GLN A 909 1.42 16.08 42.53
CA GLN A 909 0.49 16.11 43.66
C GLN A 909 0.94 15.09 44.70
N ASN A 910 1.19 15.61 45.90
CA ASN A 910 1.32 14.86 47.15
C ASN A 910 -0.07 14.41 47.63
N VAL A 911 -0.05 13.25 48.32
CA VAL A 911 -1.10 12.55 49.08
C VAL A 911 -2.00 11.62 48.27
#